data_AF-A0A0K8W0Z1-F1
#
_entry.id   AF-A0A0K8W0Z1-F1
#
_cell.length_a   1.000
_cell.length_b   1.000
_cell.length_c   1.000
_cell.angle_alpha   90.00
_cell.angle_beta   90.00
_cell.angle_gamma   90.00
#
_symmetry.space_group_name_H-M   'P 1'
#
loop_
_entity.id
_entity.type
_entity.pdbx_description
1 polymer ?
#
loop_
_entity_poly.entity_id
_entity_poly.type
_entity_poly.pdbx_seq_one_letter_code
_entity_poly.pdbx_strand_id
1 'polypeptide(L)'
;MDEFKNITNASSVVKISACLEKIFKKITESREKKISEQNIKEIEFLKTQCKSDLVQLSLLSSQTFVRLVEGGVLDASNVLTMLISMLPNSSSTQYTTITEGIVSILLLGLRRKVALLKENENFQCQFGLKTQQHPLITLLQSSAVNMNDVANKIVGICNHHDQQVKVHSIEYLRPVLLYILCNPQTLPDSKTIWTGLLSLSKTNLDAKQLMQEIFSWSKFNSSTTCLFTSILLIEAIEHCLNVNDFDTVIDLSIFQALIVNNLTKFGIDPRPSLHCLLRVLHSTREHTVHHYNVLLILLAESLHLLSPNYLHDLLRIIAFIIVQECCGNQYILNMCLDGIIQWMSQTAFIPAEGLALAHQVVRKILERGKETESAEKTKVHTIDLKPAQVRYYHPDIAVAFDLAKLVESFDESEFKDVFTFVDALNVKANSMFCQRLNLFLRALFLSQEPSIDCWFKIYEAILEIIKVNSGIAYDFLMTYIFKLAGEQQPEIQMELLRGLPSFAVSKDNIPMILNTIRNLTAENGTFCMDLYLRLWRIEPRTYPFLIKLLSTPQKDSSKRWEFEIAKTHTIREICYDKPTQHGSDLVSHLSDTLNSCTDDAGDLATSYALDAIVALCNSHTVNIISTWRVLSSKFRHERRPKALKSLYRFFAHIPLLHTPTLEYEQLVDEALEQLWLTVSRSDSEPELVREALSALKNFEIGSLLSMRHIPMQYRQDTPGVREFVGGREVVDLQQEMVPGEVWVHLLQKIRPECGAAAADLIAHHIYAEINGYRSGVYRLPEGKPEPRKLQGLFPQSPLRAVVSYVVGQARFGDHVTEPHVVTNALRAISKKFPKPIPPLDWCFLHSFFHLSFEARKYCLLIAKNQLLHSGTARRLLENFLVDFEPNCFEEDLLLLFSLLPEISNGVSLHILKNFAEKIAIYSFKESQLSGFTEGMIRKCAKKEPI
;
A
#
# COMPACT_ATOMS: atom_id res chain seq x y z
N MET A 1 -48.45 61.67 -12.13
CA MET A 1 -48.82 60.76 -11.03
C MET A 1 -50.31 60.43 -11.09
N ASP A 2 -51.22 61.42 -11.11
CA ASP A 2 -52.68 61.12 -11.20
C ASP A 2 -53.15 60.54 -12.54
N GLU A 3 -52.48 60.82 -13.67
CA GLU A 3 -52.81 60.22 -14.98
C GLU A 3 -52.61 58.69 -15.02
N PHE A 4 -51.75 58.12 -14.14
CA PHE A 4 -51.52 56.67 -14.07
C PHE A 4 -52.67 55.90 -13.41
N LYS A 5 -53.53 56.57 -12.63
CA LYS A 5 -54.74 55.97 -12.02
C LYS A 5 -55.80 55.58 -13.06
N ASN A 6 -55.71 56.13 -14.28
CA ASN A 6 -56.64 55.86 -15.39
C ASN A 6 -56.15 54.75 -16.33
N ILE A 7 -55.02 54.11 -16.04
CA ILE A 7 -54.45 53.03 -16.86
C ILE A 7 -55.10 51.70 -16.44
N THR A 8 -55.83 51.09 -17.38
CA THR A 8 -56.49 49.78 -17.21
C THR A 8 -55.97 48.78 -18.27
N ASN A 9 -56.32 47.49 -18.15
CA ASN A 9 -55.95 46.44 -19.12
C ASN A 9 -56.32 46.78 -20.59
N ALA A 10 -57.25 47.70 -20.83
CA ALA A 10 -57.69 48.13 -22.16
C ALA A 10 -56.99 49.42 -22.66
N SER A 11 -56.03 49.96 -21.91
CA SER A 11 -55.31 51.16 -22.31
C SER A 11 -54.31 50.87 -23.44
N SER A 12 -54.28 51.73 -24.47
CA SER A 12 -53.38 51.58 -25.61
C SER A 12 -51.91 51.82 -25.21
N VAL A 13 -50.99 51.01 -25.74
CA VAL A 13 -49.52 51.13 -25.60
C VAL A 13 -49.02 52.57 -25.79
N VAL A 14 -49.60 53.31 -26.74
CA VAL A 14 -49.24 54.71 -27.04
C VAL A 14 -49.52 55.66 -25.88
N LYS A 15 -50.66 55.50 -25.18
CA LYS A 15 -51.01 56.31 -24.00
C LYS A 15 -50.07 56.04 -22.83
N ILE A 16 -49.69 54.78 -22.63
CA ILE A 16 -48.74 54.38 -21.60
C ILE A 16 -47.34 54.97 -21.89
N SER A 17 -46.88 54.88 -23.15
CA SER A 17 -45.61 55.44 -23.60
C SER A 17 -45.55 56.96 -23.43
N ALA A 18 -46.60 57.70 -23.79
CA ALA A 18 -46.65 59.16 -23.62
C ALA A 18 -46.59 59.59 -22.14
N CYS A 19 -47.20 58.81 -21.24
CA CYS A 19 -47.13 59.07 -19.80
C CYS A 19 -45.73 58.81 -19.23
N LEU A 20 -45.06 57.76 -19.71
CA LEU A 20 -43.67 57.43 -19.33
C LEU A 20 -42.65 58.41 -19.92
N GLU A 21 -42.90 58.97 -21.11
CA GLU A 21 -42.05 60.00 -21.71
C GLU A 21 -42.03 61.29 -20.89
N LYS A 22 -43.18 61.70 -20.32
CA LYS A 22 -43.24 62.84 -19.38
C LYS A 22 -42.41 62.58 -18.12
N ILE A 23 -42.36 61.34 -17.64
CA ILE A 23 -41.52 60.95 -16.49
C ILE A 23 -40.04 60.93 -16.88
N PHE A 24 -39.70 60.41 -18.06
CA PHE A 24 -38.35 60.43 -18.61
C PHE A 24 -37.77 61.86 -18.69
N LYS A 25 -38.56 62.82 -19.18
CA LYS A 25 -38.18 64.25 -19.26
C LYS A 25 -37.96 64.87 -17.87
N LYS A 26 -38.77 64.53 -16.87
CA LYS A 26 -38.57 65.01 -15.50
C LYS A 26 -37.33 64.43 -14.81
N ILE A 27 -37.01 63.17 -15.09
CA ILE A 27 -35.80 62.52 -14.54
C ILE A 27 -34.53 63.11 -15.18
N THR A 28 -34.56 63.42 -16.47
CA THR A 28 -33.45 64.10 -17.16
C THR A 28 -33.24 65.52 -16.63
N GLU A 29 -34.30 66.33 -16.53
CA GLU A 29 -34.22 67.71 -15.98
C GLU A 29 -33.72 67.76 -14.52
N SER A 30 -34.09 66.78 -13.68
CA SER A 30 -33.64 66.73 -12.28
C SER A 30 -32.18 66.31 -12.14
N ARG A 31 -31.67 65.48 -13.07
CA ARG A 31 -30.26 65.06 -13.12
C ARG A 31 -29.35 66.13 -13.72
N GLU A 32 -29.82 66.91 -14.70
CA GLU A 32 -29.14 68.12 -15.16
C GLU A 32 -28.95 69.15 -14.04
N LYS A 33 -29.89 69.20 -13.08
CA LYS A 33 -29.80 70.02 -11.85
C LYS A 33 -28.89 69.41 -10.75
N LYS A 34 -28.14 68.34 -11.04
CA LYS A 34 -27.22 67.63 -10.11
C LYS A 34 -27.87 67.11 -8.83
N ILE A 35 -29.16 66.78 -8.85
CA ILE A 35 -29.84 66.14 -7.72
C ILE A 35 -29.36 64.69 -7.61
N SER A 36 -29.07 64.23 -6.39
CA SER A 36 -28.67 62.84 -6.13
C SER A 36 -29.78 61.85 -6.49
N GLU A 37 -29.42 60.68 -7.01
CA GLU A 37 -30.37 59.66 -7.51
C GLU A 37 -31.40 59.23 -6.45
N GLN A 38 -31.00 59.24 -5.18
CA GLN A 38 -31.84 58.87 -4.04
C GLN A 38 -32.96 59.88 -3.74
N ASN A 39 -32.85 61.12 -4.23
CA ASN A 39 -33.77 62.21 -3.92
C ASN A 39 -34.84 62.44 -5.01
N ILE A 40 -34.85 61.63 -6.08
CA ILE A 40 -35.76 61.79 -7.21
C ILE A 40 -36.98 60.86 -7.02
N LYS A 41 -38.13 61.45 -6.67
CA LYS A 41 -39.39 60.73 -6.41
C LYS A 41 -39.92 59.99 -7.65
N GLU A 42 -39.58 60.47 -8.84
CA GLU A 42 -39.96 59.89 -10.12
C GLU A 42 -39.25 58.55 -10.38
N ILE A 43 -38.04 58.34 -9.86
CA ILE A 43 -37.32 57.06 -9.96
C ILE A 43 -37.99 56.01 -9.07
N GLU A 44 -38.38 56.39 -7.86
CA GLU A 44 -39.11 55.52 -6.94
C GLU A 44 -40.51 55.19 -7.49
N PHE A 45 -41.17 56.17 -8.13
CA PHE A 45 -42.42 55.91 -8.83
C PHE A 45 -42.25 54.93 -9.99
N LEU A 46 -41.26 55.12 -10.87
CA LEU A 46 -41.00 54.21 -11.98
C LEU A 46 -40.69 52.78 -11.47
N LYS A 47 -39.99 52.67 -10.33
CA LYS A 47 -39.75 51.40 -9.62
C LYS A 47 -41.06 50.71 -9.20
N THR A 48 -42.05 51.46 -8.70
CA THR A 48 -43.38 50.89 -8.38
C THR A 48 -44.13 50.40 -9.61
N GLN A 49 -43.97 51.06 -10.77
CA GLN A 49 -44.64 50.69 -12.01
C GLN A 49 -44.05 49.43 -12.68
N CYS A 50 -42.76 49.15 -12.46
CA CYS A 50 -42.13 47.86 -12.82
C CYS A 50 -42.74 46.65 -12.08
N LYS A 51 -43.47 46.86 -10.97
CA LYS A 51 -44.18 45.80 -10.23
C LYS A 51 -45.69 45.77 -10.52
N SER A 52 -46.15 46.49 -11.54
CA SER A 52 -47.57 46.48 -11.90
C SER A 52 -47.99 45.11 -12.46
N ASP A 53 -49.26 44.74 -12.28
CA ASP A 53 -49.83 43.53 -12.86
C ASP A 53 -50.07 43.67 -14.38
N LEU A 54 -49.99 44.89 -14.90
CA LEU A 54 -50.10 45.21 -16.32
C LEU A 54 -48.77 44.95 -17.04
N VAL A 55 -48.69 43.85 -17.80
CA VAL A 55 -47.47 43.41 -18.51
C VAL A 55 -46.85 44.53 -19.37
N GLN A 56 -47.67 45.27 -20.12
CA GLN A 56 -47.18 46.34 -21.00
C GLN A 56 -46.63 47.54 -20.22
N LEU A 57 -47.23 47.87 -19.07
CA LEU A 57 -46.76 48.94 -18.21
C LEU A 57 -45.44 48.56 -17.53
N SER A 58 -45.33 47.31 -17.05
CA SER A 58 -44.09 46.76 -16.49
C SER A 58 -42.94 46.75 -17.51
N LEU A 59 -43.22 46.28 -18.73
CA LEU A 59 -42.24 46.21 -19.82
C LEU A 59 -41.77 47.61 -20.24
N LEU A 60 -42.69 48.54 -20.51
CA LEU A 60 -42.34 49.90 -20.93
C LEU A 60 -41.65 50.68 -19.81
N SER A 61 -42.00 50.43 -18.55
CA SER A 61 -41.29 51.04 -17.40
C SER A 61 -39.85 50.53 -17.32
N SER A 62 -39.64 49.22 -17.51
CA SER A 62 -38.30 48.62 -17.56
C SER A 62 -37.48 49.13 -18.75
N GLN A 63 -38.10 49.29 -19.93
CA GLN A 63 -37.47 49.92 -21.09
C GLN A 63 -37.17 51.41 -20.89
N THR A 64 -37.99 52.13 -20.13
CA THR A 64 -37.74 53.53 -19.77
C THR A 64 -36.46 53.65 -18.91
N PHE A 65 -36.24 52.72 -17.98
CA PHE A 65 -34.95 52.62 -17.27
C PHE A 65 -33.78 52.34 -18.21
N VAL A 66 -33.93 51.42 -19.16
CA VAL A 66 -32.90 51.12 -20.17
C VAL A 66 -32.54 52.38 -20.98
N ARG A 67 -33.53 53.16 -21.42
CA ARG A 67 -33.31 54.42 -22.17
C ARG A 67 -32.63 55.50 -21.34
N LEU A 68 -32.96 55.60 -20.05
CA LEU A 68 -32.28 56.54 -19.13
C LEU A 68 -30.81 56.19 -18.93
N VAL A 69 -30.49 54.89 -18.88
CA VAL A 69 -29.10 54.40 -18.82
C VAL A 69 -28.39 54.64 -20.15
N GLU A 70 -29.04 54.38 -21.29
CA GLU A 70 -28.48 54.62 -22.64
C GLU A 70 -28.08 56.08 -22.84
N GLY A 71 -28.93 57.02 -22.40
CA GLY A 71 -28.66 58.46 -22.42
C GLY A 71 -27.65 58.98 -21.38
N GLY A 72 -27.07 58.10 -20.54
CA GLY A 72 -26.05 58.46 -19.54
C GLY A 72 -26.60 59.19 -18.30
N VAL A 73 -27.92 59.20 -18.12
CA VAL A 73 -28.61 59.94 -17.05
C VAL A 73 -28.54 59.17 -15.72
N LEU A 74 -28.60 57.84 -15.77
CA LEU A 74 -28.49 56.93 -14.63
C LEU A 74 -27.30 55.99 -14.80
N ASP A 75 -26.66 55.64 -13.68
CA ASP A 75 -25.60 54.63 -13.70
C ASP A 75 -26.17 53.21 -13.91
N ALA A 76 -25.54 52.46 -14.81
CA ALA A 76 -25.96 51.10 -15.17
C ALA A 76 -25.89 50.15 -13.97
N SER A 77 -24.88 50.29 -13.11
CA SER A 77 -24.67 49.42 -11.93
C SER A 77 -25.78 49.61 -10.89
N ASN A 78 -26.20 50.87 -10.66
CA ASN A 78 -27.25 51.21 -9.70
C ASN A 78 -28.63 50.70 -10.16
N VAL A 79 -28.94 50.88 -11.45
CA VAL A 79 -30.21 50.41 -12.04
C VAL A 79 -30.27 48.88 -12.08
N LEU A 80 -29.15 48.21 -12.42
CA LEU A 80 -29.04 46.76 -12.41
C LEU A 80 -29.26 46.17 -11.01
N THR A 81 -28.61 46.74 -9.99
CA THR A 81 -28.79 46.33 -8.58
C THR A 81 -30.24 46.54 -8.13
N MET A 82 -30.85 47.66 -8.53
CA MET A 82 -32.25 47.95 -8.24
C MET A 82 -33.19 46.92 -8.90
N LEU A 83 -33.02 46.60 -10.19
CA LEU A 83 -33.85 45.62 -10.90
C LEU A 83 -33.70 44.21 -10.28
N ILE A 84 -32.49 43.79 -9.95
CA ILE A 84 -32.24 42.50 -9.28
C ILE A 84 -32.94 42.44 -7.91
N SER A 85 -32.89 43.53 -7.13
CA SER A 85 -33.57 43.59 -5.82
C SER A 85 -35.11 43.47 -5.89
N MET A 86 -35.71 43.65 -7.07
CA MET A 86 -37.16 43.55 -7.26
C MET A 86 -37.65 42.12 -7.56
N LEU A 87 -36.74 41.21 -7.88
CA LEU A 87 -37.06 39.82 -8.27
C LEU A 87 -37.69 38.95 -7.17
N PRO A 88 -37.27 38.98 -5.87
CA PRO A 88 -37.66 37.98 -4.87
C PRO A 88 -39.16 37.85 -4.56
N ASN A 89 -40.00 38.78 -5.02
CA ASN A 89 -41.45 38.83 -4.77
C ASN A 89 -42.28 39.13 -6.04
N SER A 90 -41.74 38.85 -7.23
CA SER A 90 -42.41 39.14 -8.51
C SER A 90 -43.24 37.95 -9.02
N SER A 91 -44.38 38.21 -9.66
CA SER A 91 -45.12 37.17 -10.40
C SER A 91 -44.35 36.71 -11.64
N SER A 92 -44.68 35.53 -12.21
CA SER A 92 -43.96 34.97 -13.38
C SER A 92 -43.93 35.93 -14.59
N THR A 93 -44.97 36.74 -14.80
CA THR A 93 -45.04 37.73 -15.88
C THR A 93 -44.26 39.02 -15.59
N GLN A 94 -44.21 39.45 -14.31
CA GLN A 94 -43.35 40.55 -13.88
C GLN A 94 -41.88 40.13 -13.96
N TYR A 95 -41.60 38.86 -13.67
CA TYR A 95 -40.27 38.29 -13.74
C TYR A 95 -39.69 38.35 -15.16
N THR A 96 -40.45 37.97 -16.20
CA THR A 96 -40.00 38.03 -17.60
C THR A 96 -39.77 39.46 -18.09
N THR A 97 -40.64 40.40 -17.71
CA THR A 97 -40.50 41.82 -18.10
C THR A 97 -39.31 42.52 -17.43
N ILE A 98 -39.05 42.22 -16.15
CA ILE A 98 -37.85 42.72 -15.44
C ILE A 98 -36.58 42.07 -16.01
N THR A 99 -36.63 40.78 -16.37
CA THR A 99 -35.52 40.06 -17.01
C THR A 99 -35.14 40.70 -18.35
N GLU A 100 -36.12 41.13 -19.16
CA GLU A 100 -35.88 41.86 -20.41
C GLU A 100 -35.13 43.18 -20.19
N GLY A 101 -35.49 43.92 -19.15
CA GLY A 101 -34.80 45.15 -18.75
C GLY A 101 -33.35 44.89 -18.31
N ILE A 102 -33.14 43.82 -17.52
CA ILE A 102 -31.79 43.40 -17.07
C ILE A 102 -30.92 43.00 -18.26
N VAL A 103 -31.42 42.15 -19.17
CA VAL A 103 -30.70 41.73 -20.39
C VAL A 103 -30.33 42.92 -21.27
N SER A 104 -31.26 43.86 -21.44
CA SER A 104 -31.03 45.06 -22.25
C SER A 104 -29.94 45.97 -21.66
N ILE A 105 -29.91 46.16 -20.34
CA ILE A 105 -28.84 46.92 -19.66
C ILE A 105 -27.49 46.20 -19.79
N LEU A 106 -27.48 44.88 -19.67
CA LEU A 106 -26.27 44.07 -19.84
C LEU A 106 -25.70 44.19 -21.26
N LEU A 107 -26.57 44.16 -22.29
CA LEU A 107 -26.17 44.37 -23.68
C LEU A 107 -25.60 45.78 -23.93
N LEU A 108 -26.20 46.82 -23.34
CA LEU A 108 -25.66 48.19 -23.40
C LEU A 108 -24.28 48.27 -22.73
N GLY A 109 -24.10 47.60 -21.59
CA GLY A 109 -22.81 47.50 -20.90
C GLY A 109 -21.74 46.78 -21.73
N LEU A 110 -22.11 45.69 -22.41
CA LEU A 110 -21.24 44.97 -23.33
C LEU A 110 -20.81 45.87 -24.51
N ARG A 111 -21.76 46.51 -25.20
CA ARG A 111 -21.47 47.41 -26.33
C ARG A 111 -20.53 48.56 -25.95
N ARG A 112 -20.76 49.19 -24.80
CA ARG A 112 -19.90 50.27 -24.30
C ARG A 112 -18.46 49.81 -24.04
N LYS A 113 -18.27 48.59 -23.54
CA LYS A 113 -16.94 48.03 -23.28
C LYS A 113 -16.23 47.58 -24.55
N VAL A 114 -16.96 46.96 -25.47
CA VAL A 114 -16.40 46.57 -26.77
C VAL A 114 -15.93 47.81 -27.54
N ALA A 115 -16.67 48.92 -27.47
CA ALA A 115 -16.26 50.20 -28.05
C ALA A 115 -15.01 50.83 -27.39
N LEU A 116 -14.61 50.37 -26.20
CA LEU A 116 -13.42 50.85 -25.47
C LEU A 116 -12.19 49.94 -25.65
N LEU A 117 -12.33 48.78 -26.32
CA LEU A 117 -11.22 47.87 -26.58
C LEU A 117 -10.26 48.48 -27.61
N LYS A 118 -8.95 48.34 -27.34
CA LYS A 118 -7.90 48.65 -28.32
C LYS A 118 -7.69 47.45 -29.26
N GLU A 119 -7.16 47.67 -30.45
CA GLU A 119 -7.03 46.67 -31.54
C GLU A 119 -6.33 45.34 -31.16
N ASN A 120 -5.63 45.25 -30.01
CA ASN A 120 -4.93 44.05 -29.54
C ASN A 120 -5.41 43.52 -28.16
N GLU A 121 -6.50 44.03 -27.59
CA GLU A 121 -7.00 43.59 -26.29
C GLU A 121 -8.15 42.56 -26.44
N ASN A 122 -7.97 41.36 -25.87
CA ASN A 122 -9.03 40.36 -25.80
C ASN A 122 -10.08 40.77 -24.77
N PHE A 123 -11.36 40.69 -25.15
CA PHE A 123 -12.45 40.96 -24.23
C PHE A 123 -12.44 39.95 -23.09
N GLN A 124 -12.42 40.41 -21.83
CA GLN A 124 -12.59 39.57 -20.65
C GLN A 124 -13.88 39.93 -19.92
N CYS A 125 -14.67 38.91 -19.56
CA CYS A 125 -15.88 39.13 -18.79
C CYS A 125 -15.54 39.59 -17.37
N GLN A 126 -16.20 40.66 -16.92
CA GLN A 126 -16.01 41.20 -15.56
C GLN A 126 -16.77 40.41 -14.49
N PHE A 127 -17.68 39.54 -14.92
CA PHE A 127 -18.51 38.76 -14.01
C PHE A 127 -17.91 37.37 -13.80
N GLY A 128 -17.94 36.92 -12.56
CA GLY A 128 -17.55 35.56 -12.18
C GLY A 128 -18.74 34.66 -11.89
N LEU A 129 -18.46 33.44 -11.44
CA LEU A 129 -19.46 32.47 -10.97
C LEU A 129 -19.93 32.75 -9.53
N LYS A 130 -19.02 33.23 -8.67
CA LYS A 130 -19.25 33.45 -7.22
C LYS A 130 -18.95 34.88 -6.78
N THR A 131 -17.75 35.39 -7.09
CA THR A 131 -17.37 36.78 -6.85
C THR A 131 -17.83 37.65 -8.02
N GLN A 132 -18.58 38.72 -7.75
CA GLN A 132 -19.27 39.53 -8.77
C GLN A 132 -20.07 38.65 -9.75
N GLN A 133 -21.04 37.90 -9.22
CA GLN A 133 -21.83 36.94 -9.97
C GLN A 133 -22.52 37.59 -11.18
N HIS A 134 -22.48 36.91 -12.33
CA HIS A 134 -23.20 37.40 -13.52
C HIS A 134 -24.71 37.52 -13.21
N PRO A 135 -25.37 38.65 -13.49
CA PRO A 135 -26.77 38.88 -13.12
C PRO A 135 -27.75 37.84 -13.66
N LEU A 136 -27.47 37.27 -14.83
CA LEU A 136 -28.23 36.14 -15.37
C LEU A 136 -28.19 34.89 -14.47
N ILE A 137 -27.09 34.64 -13.76
CA ILE A 137 -27.01 33.51 -12.83
C ILE A 137 -27.89 33.79 -11.61
N THR A 138 -27.89 35.01 -11.10
CA THR A 138 -28.77 35.42 -9.99
C THR A 138 -30.25 35.30 -10.38
N LEU A 139 -30.59 35.56 -11.65
CA LEU A 139 -31.93 35.29 -12.17
C LEU A 139 -32.26 33.79 -12.10
N LEU A 140 -31.38 32.95 -12.66
CA LEU A 140 -31.55 31.49 -12.74
C LEU A 140 -31.68 30.77 -11.38
N GLN A 141 -31.28 31.41 -10.27
CA GLN A 141 -31.43 30.87 -8.92
C GLN A 141 -32.84 30.98 -8.34
N SER A 142 -33.71 31.78 -8.95
CA SER A 142 -35.09 31.97 -8.45
C SER A 142 -36.08 30.98 -9.06
N SER A 143 -37.03 30.50 -8.26
CA SER A 143 -38.01 29.48 -8.65
C SER A 143 -39.08 29.96 -9.65
N ALA A 144 -39.17 31.27 -9.91
CA ALA A 144 -40.18 31.88 -10.78
C ALA A 144 -39.75 32.03 -12.25
N VAL A 145 -38.54 31.59 -12.61
CA VAL A 145 -37.95 31.75 -13.95
C VAL A 145 -38.56 30.79 -14.96
N ASN A 146 -38.95 31.32 -16.12
CA ASN A 146 -39.17 30.49 -17.30
C ASN A 146 -37.84 30.28 -18.04
N MET A 147 -37.24 29.11 -17.91
CA MET A 147 -35.93 28.80 -18.46
C MET A 147 -35.89 28.87 -19.99
N ASN A 148 -36.99 28.55 -20.68
CA ASN A 148 -37.08 28.63 -22.14
C ASN A 148 -37.01 30.08 -22.65
N ASP A 149 -37.58 31.04 -21.92
CA ASP A 149 -37.46 32.46 -22.25
C ASP A 149 -36.01 32.94 -22.06
N VAL A 150 -35.35 32.54 -20.96
CA VAL A 150 -33.95 32.88 -20.71
C VAL A 150 -33.02 32.22 -21.75
N ALA A 151 -33.27 30.96 -22.12
CA ALA A 151 -32.54 30.25 -23.16
C ALA A 151 -32.66 30.97 -24.52
N ASN A 152 -33.86 31.39 -24.91
CA ASN A 152 -34.08 32.17 -26.13
C ASN A 152 -33.34 33.50 -26.10
N LYS A 153 -33.29 34.19 -24.94
CA LYS A 153 -32.51 35.41 -24.77
C LYS A 153 -31.00 35.14 -24.90
N ILE A 154 -30.48 34.08 -24.28
CA ILE A 154 -29.06 33.67 -24.39
C ILE A 154 -28.70 33.38 -25.85
N VAL A 155 -29.51 32.56 -26.54
CA VAL A 155 -29.31 32.25 -27.97
C VAL A 155 -29.43 33.51 -28.83
N GLY A 156 -30.35 34.42 -28.50
CA GLY A 156 -30.52 35.71 -29.16
C GLY A 156 -29.30 36.64 -28.99
N ILE A 157 -28.64 36.62 -27.83
CA ILE A 157 -27.39 37.35 -27.60
C ILE A 157 -26.26 36.74 -28.46
N CYS A 158 -26.16 35.42 -28.52
CA CYS A 158 -25.15 34.74 -29.34
C CYS A 158 -25.35 34.91 -30.85
N ASN A 159 -26.59 35.19 -31.29
CA ASN A 159 -26.94 35.41 -32.69
C ASN A 159 -27.35 36.86 -32.98
N HIS A 160 -26.88 37.80 -32.16
CA HIS A 160 -27.28 39.20 -32.23
C HIS A 160 -26.91 39.85 -33.59
N HIS A 161 -27.73 40.80 -34.06
CA HIS A 161 -27.54 41.47 -35.36
C HIS A 161 -26.24 42.29 -35.46
N ASP A 162 -25.79 42.85 -34.33
CA ASP A 162 -24.50 43.54 -34.20
C ASP A 162 -23.33 42.53 -34.13
N GLN A 163 -22.45 42.60 -35.12
CA GLN A 163 -21.31 41.69 -35.28
C GLN A 163 -20.31 41.78 -34.11
N GLN A 164 -20.15 42.96 -33.50
CA GLN A 164 -19.26 43.16 -32.36
C GLN A 164 -19.76 42.45 -31.09
N VAL A 165 -21.08 42.49 -30.88
CA VAL A 165 -21.73 41.73 -29.79
C VAL A 165 -21.65 40.23 -30.05
N LYS A 166 -21.87 39.80 -31.30
CA LYS A 166 -21.85 38.40 -31.70
C LYS A 166 -20.49 37.71 -31.53
N VAL A 167 -19.39 38.43 -31.77
CA VAL A 167 -18.03 37.86 -31.61
C VAL A 167 -17.69 37.64 -30.13
N HIS A 168 -18.02 38.61 -29.27
CA HIS A 168 -17.66 38.57 -27.84
C HIS A 168 -18.74 37.95 -26.93
N SER A 169 -19.90 37.56 -27.46
CA SER A 169 -21.01 37.03 -26.67
C SER A 169 -20.67 35.75 -25.92
N ILE A 170 -19.80 34.90 -26.50
CA ILE A 170 -19.41 33.62 -25.88
C ILE A 170 -18.59 33.87 -24.61
N GLU A 171 -17.54 34.69 -24.69
CA GLU A 171 -16.71 35.02 -23.52
C GLU A 171 -17.50 35.83 -22.48
N TYR A 172 -18.43 36.69 -22.92
CA TYR A 172 -19.33 37.42 -22.01
C TYR A 172 -20.26 36.47 -21.23
N LEU A 173 -20.85 35.49 -21.92
CA LEU A 173 -21.80 34.54 -21.34
C LEU A 173 -21.12 33.31 -20.71
N ARG A 174 -19.80 33.19 -20.80
CA ARG A 174 -19.02 32.05 -20.27
C ARG A 174 -19.40 31.67 -18.83
N PRO A 175 -19.51 32.58 -17.84
CA PRO A 175 -19.95 32.23 -16.49
C PRO A 175 -21.38 31.66 -16.44
N VAL A 176 -22.27 32.14 -17.31
CA VAL A 176 -23.67 31.70 -17.37
C VAL A 176 -23.76 30.31 -18.00
N LEU A 177 -23.04 30.07 -19.08
CA LEU A 177 -22.99 28.78 -19.77
C LEU A 177 -22.39 27.69 -18.87
N LEU A 178 -21.29 27.99 -18.16
CA LEU A 178 -20.72 27.08 -17.17
C LEU A 178 -21.70 26.79 -16.02
N TYR A 179 -22.46 27.79 -15.55
CA TYR A 179 -23.46 27.57 -14.51
C TYR A 179 -24.61 26.66 -14.98
N ILE A 180 -25.09 26.81 -16.22
CA ILE A 180 -26.23 26.02 -16.73
C ILE A 180 -25.80 24.60 -17.12
N LEU A 181 -24.63 24.45 -17.75
CA LEU A 181 -24.19 23.20 -18.37
C LEU A 181 -23.33 22.32 -17.45
N CYS A 182 -22.83 22.83 -16.33
CA CYS A 182 -22.18 22.02 -15.30
C CYS A 182 -23.11 21.64 -14.14
N ASN A 183 -24.37 22.11 -14.13
CA ASN A 183 -25.35 21.79 -13.09
C ASN A 183 -26.49 20.91 -13.63
N PRO A 184 -26.82 19.78 -12.96
CA PRO A 184 -27.84 18.83 -13.43
C PRO A 184 -29.28 19.27 -13.12
N GLN A 185 -29.49 20.33 -12.33
CA GLN A 185 -30.84 20.79 -11.95
C GLN A 185 -31.56 21.53 -13.10
N THR A 186 -30.83 21.91 -14.15
CA THR A 186 -31.29 22.66 -15.32
C THR A 186 -31.50 21.79 -16.57
N LEU A 187 -31.54 20.46 -16.38
CA LEU A 187 -31.47 19.41 -17.40
C LEU A 187 -32.52 19.45 -18.53
N PRO A 188 -33.83 19.69 -18.28
CA PRO A 188 -34.82 19.67 -19.37
C PRO A 188 -34.70 20.88 -20.31
N ASP A 189 -34.09 21.98 -19.85
CA ASP A 189 -34.11 23.27 -20.54
C ASP A 189 -32.73 23.70 -21.08
N SER A 190 -31.67 22.93 -20.79
CA SER A 190 -30.31 23.23 -21.26
C SER A 190 -30.02 22.78 -22.70
N LYS A 191 -30.89 21.95 -23.30
CA LYS A 191 -30.69 21.39 -24.65
C LYS A 191 -30.65 22.45 -25.75
N THR A 192 -31.50 23.47 -25.68
CA THR A 192 -31.53 24.57 -26.65
C THR A 192 -30.25 25.41 -26.59
N ILE A 193 -29.76 25.64 -25.37
CA ILE A 193 -28.52 26.37 -25.12
C ILE A 193 -27.31 25.55 -25.61
N TRP A 194 -27.31 24.24 -25.32
CA TRP A 194 -26.25 23.33 -25.73
C TRP A 194 -26.17 23.18 -27.26
N THR A 195 -27.28 22.90 -27.93
CA THR A 195 -27.32 22.82 -29.39
C THR A 195 -26.96 24.15 -30.06
N GLY A 196 -27.35 25.28 -29.45
CA GLY A 196 -26.90 26.61 -29.84
C GLY A 196 -25.37 26.77 -29.76
N LEU A 197 -24.76 26.39 -28.63
CA LEU A 197 -23.30 26.43 -28.45
C LEU A 197 -22.57 25.52 -29.45
N LEU A 198 -23.06 24.30 -29.66
CA LEU A 198 -22.52 23.37 -30.65
C LEU A 198 -22.56 23.97 -32.06
N SER A 199 -23.69 24.55 -32.47
CA SER A 199 -23.80 25.19 -33.79
C SER A 199 -22.79 26.33 -34.00
N LEU A 200 -22.47 27.08 -32.94
CA LEU A 200 -21.51 28.18 -32.98
C LEU A 200 -20.06 27.69 -32.97
N SER A 201 -19.79 26.53 -32.37
CA SER A 201 -18.45 25.92 -32.30
C SER A 201 -17.83 25.65 -33.67
N LYS A 202 -18.65 25.49 -34.72
CA LYS A 202 -18.21 25.35 -36.11
C LYS A 202 -17.46 26.60 -36.62
N THR A 203 -17.83 27.79 -36.13
CA THR A 203 -17.36 29.07 -36.68
C THR A 203 -16.52 29.88 -35.71
N ASN A 204 -16.70 29.68 -34.39
CA ASN A 204 -16.03 30.44 -33.35
C ASN A 204 -15.14 29.52 -32.48
N LEU A 205 -13.85 29.85 -32.41
CA LEU A 205 -12.85 29.12 -31.64
C LEU A 205 -13.11 29.20 -30.13
N ASP A 206 -13.64 30.32 -29.64
CA ASP A 206 -13.99 30.50 -28.21
C ASP A 206 -15.13 29.56 -27.80
N ALA A 207 -16.09 29.31 -28.69
CA ALA A 207 -17.18 28.37 -28.45
C ALA A 207 -16.69 26.92 -28.38
N LYS A 208 -15.71 26.58 -29.22
CA LYS A 208 -15.06 25.25 -29.19
C LYS A 208 -14.25 25.04 -27.90
N GLN A 209 -13.48 26.05 -27.47
CA GLN A 209 -12.75 26.00 -26.20
C GLN A 209 -13.70 25.90 -24.99
N LEU A 210 -14.80 26.66 -25.00
CA LEU A 210 -15.80 26.60 -23.94
C LEU A 210 -16.47 25.23 -23.85
N MET A 211 -16.80 24.59 -24.99
CA MET A 211 -17.31 23.23 -25.03
C MET A 211 -16.37 22.25 -24.33
N GLN A 212 -15.06 22.33 -24.63
CA GLN A 212 -14.04 21.50 -23.99
C GLN A 212 -13.89 21.81 -22.49
N GLU A 213 -13.95 23.09 -22.11
CA GLU A 213 -13.91 23.53 -20.72
C GLU A 213 -15.09 22.96 -19.90
N ILE A 214 -16.31 22.98 -20.47
CA ILE A 214 -17.51 22.40 -19.83
C ILE A 214 -17.30 20.93 -19.49
N PHE A 215 -16.71 20.15 -20.39
CA PHE A 215 -16.41 18.74 -20.12
C PHE A 215 -15.33 18.56 -19.06
N SER A 216 -14.29 19.40 -19.05
CA SER A 216 -13.26 19.37 -17.99
C SER A 216 -13.82 19.72 -16.60
N TRP A 217 -14.91 20.49 -16.53
CA TRP A 217 -15.55 20.89 -15.28
C TRP A 217 -16.73 19.99 -14.91
N SER A 218 -17.16 19.10 -15.82
CA SER A 218 -18.25 18.18 -15.58
C SER A 218 -17.87 17.17 -14.50
N LYS A 219 -18.65 17.13 -13.42
CA LYS A 219 -18.50 16.14 -12.34
C LYS A 219 -19.59 15.10 -12.50
N PHE A 220 -19.23 13.83 -12.58
CA PHE A 220 -20.18 12.70 -12.69
C PHE A 220 -20.29 11.90 -11.39
N ASN A 221 -20.22 12.57 -10.24
CA ASN A 221 -20.28 11.93 -8.91
C ASN A 221 -21.69 11.44 -8.53
N SER A 222 -22.72 11.81 -9.29
CA SER A 222 -24.10 11.37 -9.06
C SER A 222 -24.70 10.74 -10.31
N SER A 223 -25.70 9.88 -10.13
CA SER A 223 -26.47 9.26 -11.22
C SER A 223 -27.02 10.31 -12.21
N THR A 224 -27.59 11.41 -11.70
CA THR A 224 -28.16 12.48 -12.54
C THR A 224 -27.11 13.26 -13.33
N THR A 225 -25.96 13.57 -12.72
CA THR A 225 -24.86 14.29 -13.40
C THR A 225 -24.15 13.41 -14.42
N CYS A 226 -23.99 12.12 -14.12
CA CYS A 226 -23.41 11.15 -15.04
C CYS A 226 -24.29 10.98 -16.29
N LEU A 227 -25.60 10.78 -16.12
CA LEU A 227 -26.55 10.73 -17.23
C LEU A 227 -26.53 12.02 -18.05
N PHE A 228 -26.53 13.17 -17.39
CA PHE A 228 -26.49 14.47 -18.07
C PHE A 228 -25.25 14.63 -18.94
N THR A 229 -24.08 14.35 -18.39
CA THR A 229 -22.79 14.46 -19.09
C THR A 229 -22.75 13.50 -20.28
N SER A 230 -23.27 12.27 -20.11
CA SER A 230 -23.38 11.30 -21.20
C SER A 230 -24.25 11.80 -22.36
N ILE A 231 -25.38 12.45 -22.06
CA ILE A 231 -26.27 13.00 -23.11
C ILE A 231 -25.57 14.12 -23.86
N LEU A 232 -24.95 15.07 -23.14
CA LEU A 232 -24.23 16.19 -23.74
C LEU A 232 -23.09 15.70 -24.66
N LEU A 233 -22.37 14.65 -24.24
CA LEU A 233 -21.29 14.05 -25.03
C LEU A 233 -21.79 13.36 -26.28
N ILE A 234 -22.86 12.57 -26.20
CA ILE A 234 -23.43 11.93 -27.39
C ILE A 234 -23.85 13.00 -28.41
N GLU A 235 -24.52 14.08 -27.97
CA GLU A 235 -24.93 15.17 -28.85
C GLU A 235 -23.71 15.93 -29.44
N ALA A 236 -22.65 16.15 -28.66
CA ALA A 236 -21.42 16.77 -29.16
C ALA A 236 -20.67 15.90 -30.17
N ILE A 237 -20.57 14.59 -29.91
CA ILE A 237 -19.96 13.61 -30.81
C ILE A 237 -20.74 13.58 -32.13
N GLU A 238 -22.07 13.53 -32.09
CA GLU A 238 -22.91 13.58 -33.29
C GLU A 238 -22.71 14.86 -34.09
N HIS A 239 -22.63 16.01 -33.40
CA HIS A 239 -22.38 17.28 -34.06
C HIS A 239 -21.00 17.32 -34.72
N CYS A 240 -19.94 16.91 -34.02
CA CYS A 240 -18.58 16.95 -34.55
C CYS A 240 -18.38 15.94 -35.69
N LEU A 241 -19.04 14.77 -35.63
CA LEU A 241 -19.10 13.82 -36.75
C LEU A 241 -19.73 14.45 -38.00
N ASN A 242 -20.83 15.21 -37.86
CA ASN A 242 -21.46 15.90 -38.98
C ASN A 242 -20.59 17.02 -39.57
N VAL A 243 -19.67 17.57 -38.78
CA VAL A 243 -18.74 18.64 -39.18
C VAL A 243 -17.40 18.09 -39.69
N ASN A 244 -17.17 16.77 -39.63
CA ASN A 244 -15.93 16.07 -39.97
C ASN A 244 -14.71 16.52 -39.12
N ASP A 245 -14.93 16.92 -37.87
CA ASP A 245 -13.85 17.24 -36.92
C ASP A 245 -13.42 15.96 -36.18
N PHE A 246 -12.62 15.13 -36.85
CA PHE A 246 -12.29 13.79 -36.37
C PHE A 246 -11.44 13.78 -35.10
N ASP A 247 -10.49 14.71 -34.95
CA ASP A 247 -9.62 14.77 -33.75
C ASP A 247 -10.44 14.97 -32.48
N THR A 248 -11.39 15.91 -32.50
CA THR A 248 -12.26 16.16 -31.33
C THR A 248 -13.25 15.02 -31.07
N VAL A 249 -13.75 14.36 -32.12
CA VAL A 249 -14.64 13.20 -31.97
C VAL A 249 -13.93 12.06 -31.23
N ILE A 250 -12.66 11.80 -31.56
CA ILE A 250 -11.86 10.74 -30.93
C ILE A 250 -11.63 11.07 -29.45
N ASP A 251 -11.23 12.30 -29.18
CA ASP A 251 -11.06 12.85 -27.84
C ASP A 251 -12.34 12.68 -26.98
N LEU A 252 -13.50 13.05 -27.51
CA LEU A 252 -14.78 12.88 -26.82
C LEU A 252 -15.18 11.40 -26.68
N SER A 253 -14.80 10.53 -27.62
CA SER A 253 -15.07 9.09 -27.54
C SER A 253 -14.32 8.42 -26.39
N ILE A 254 -13.08 8.84 -26.11
CA ILE A 254 -12.30 8.36 -24.95
C ILE A 254 -13.01 8.73 -23.65
N PHE A 255 -13.52 9.96 -23.57
CA PHE A 255 -14.30 10.38 -22.41
C PHE A 255 -15.62 9.62 -22.27
N GLN A 256 -16.30 9.34 -23.40
CA GLN A 256 -17.51 8.55 -23.42
C GLN A 256 -17.27 7.10 -22.95
N ALA A 257 -16.14 6.49 -23.32
CA ALA A 257 -15.76 5.15 -22.85
C ALA A 257 -15.58 5.11 -21.32
N LEU A 258 -14.97 6.13 -20.71
CA LEU A 258 -14.89 6.24 -19.25
C LEU A 258 -16.27 6.38 -18.60
N ILE A 259 -17.17 7.16 -19.20
CA ILE A 259 -18.51 7.37 -18.63
C ILE A 259 -19.34 6.08 -18.63
N VAL A 260 -19.13 5.18 -19.59
CA VAL A 260 -19.77 3.84 -19.56
C VAL A 260 -19.51 3.13 -18.23
N ASN A 261 -18.29 3.20 -17.68
CA ASN A 261 -17.94 2.59 -16.38
C ASN A 261 -18.72 3.23 -15.22
N ASN A 262 -19.02 4.53 -15.31
CA ASN A 262 -19.76 5.23 -14.27
C ASN A 262 -21.28 5.05 -14.41
N LEU A 263 -21.79 4.98 -15.64
CA LEU A 263 -23.21 4.68 -15.91
C LEU A 263 -23.60 3.31 -15.35
N THR A 264 -22.74 2.30 -15.52
CA THR A 264 -22.96 0.96 -14.98
C THR A 264 -22.93 0.93 -13.46
N LYS A 265 -21.96 1.62 -12.84
CA LYS A 265 -21.89 1.78 -11.37
C LYS A 265 -23.17 2.42 -10.78
N PHE A 266 -23.84 3.31 -11.53
CA PHE A 266 -25.11 3.93 -11.13
C PHE A 266 -26.37 3.19 -11.61
N GLY A 267 -26.24 2.06 -12.32
CA GLY A 267 -27.37 1.28 -12.83
C GLY A 267 -28.16 1.94 -13.97
N ILE A 268 -27.54 2.85 -14.73
CA ILE A 268 -28.12 3.52 -15.89
C ILE A 268 -27.81 2.70 -17.15
N ASP A 269 -28.75 2.67 -18.10
CA ASP A 269 -28.59 1.97 -19.38
C ASP A 269 -27.44 2.54 -20.24
N PRO A 270 -26.35 1.77 -20.48
CA PRO A 270 -25.19 2.24 -21.24
C PRO A 270 -25.33 2.05 -22.76
N ARG A 271 -26.41 1.44 -23.26
CA ARG A 271 -26.58 1.13 -24.70
C ARG A 271 -26.42 2.34 -25.64
N PRO A 272 -27.00 3.52 -25.35
CA PRO A 272 -26.83 4.69 -26.22
C PRO A 272 -25.34 5.09 -26.37
N SER A 273 -24.58 4.99 -25.28
CA SER A 273 -23.14 5.28 -25.25
C SER A 273 -22.35 4.26 -26.06
N LEU A 274 -22.65 2.95 -25.90
CA LEU A 274 -21.97 1.88 -26.63
C LEU A 274 -22.25 1.96 -28.14
N HIS A 275 -23.49 2.22 -28.54
CA HIS A 275 -23.84 2.41 -29.96
C HIS A 275 -23.16 3.65 -30.54
N CYS A 276 -23.07 4.74 -29.77
CA CYS A 276 -22.36 5.94 -30.19
C CYS A 276 -20.86 5.64 -30.43
N LEU A 277 -20.20 4.95 -29.51
CA LEU A 277 -18.79 4.54 -29.64
C LEU A 277 -18.56 3.67 -30.89
N LEU A 278 -19.41 2.66 -31.11
CA LEU A 278 -19.28 1.79 -32.28
C LEU A 278 -19.44 2.57 -33.60
N ARG A 279 -20.39 3.51 -33.66
CA ARG A 279 -20.60 4.37 -34.82
C ARG A 279 -19.40 5.27 -35.08
N VAL A 280 -18.83 5.89 -34.03
CA VAL A 280 -17.61 6.70 -34.13
C VAL A 280 -16.48 5.87 -34.73
N LEU A 281 -16.19 4.70 -34.17
CA LEU A 281 -15.11 3.83 -34.65
C LEU A 281 -15.26 3.45 -36.12
N HIS A 282 -16.48 3.18 -36.58
CA HIS A 282 -16.73 2.92 -38.00
C HIS A 282 -16.55 4.15 -38.90
N SER A 283 -16.86 5.35 -38.42
CA SER A 283 -16.72 6.61 -39.18
C SER A 283 -15.29 7.17 -39.17
N THR A 284 -14.47 6.84 -38.17
CA THR A 284 -13.14 7.44 -37.96
C THR A 284 -12.00 6.43 -38.07
N ARG A 285 -12.18 5.35 -38.84
CA ARG A 285 -11.22 4.22 -38.94
C ARG A 285 -9.78 4.67 -39.20
N GLU A 286 -9.58 5.54 -40.19
CA GLU A 286 -8.24 6.01 -40.59
C GLU A 286 -7.57 6.92 -39.55
N HIS A 287 -8.34 7.61 -38.70
CA HIS A 287 -7.83 8.59 -37.73
C HIS A 287 -7.73 8.04 -36.29
N THR A 288 -8.39 6.91 -35.99
CA THR A 288 -8.46 6.35 -34.61
C THR A 288 -7.37 5.36 -34.24
N VAL A 289 -6.55 4.92 -35.20
CA VAL A 289 -5.58 3.82 -35.02
C VAL A 289 -4.68 4.04 -33.81
N HIS A 290 -4.17 5.26 -33.62
CA HIS A 290 -3.26 5.63 -32.53
C HIS A 290 -3.92 5.66 -31.13
N HIS A 291 -5.25 5.69 -31.04
CA HIS A 291 -5.99 5.82 -29.79
C HIS A 291 -6.61 4.50 -29.30
N TYR A 292 -6.50 3.42 -30.08
CA TYR A 292 -7.08 2.12 -29.73
C TYR A 292 -6.53 1.54 -28.44
N ASN A 293 -5.25 1.72 -28.13
CA ASN A 293 -4.67 1.24 -26.87
C ASN A 293 -5.36 1.88 -25.65
N VAL A 294 -5.60 3.20 -25.70
CA VAL A 294 -6.27 3.94 -24.62
C VAL A 294 -7.74 3.52 -24.48
N LEU A 295 -8.45 3.35 -25.61
CA LEU A 295 -9.82 2.87 -25.61
C LEU A 295 -9.93 1.45 -25.03
N LEU A 296 -9.04 0.53 -25.43
CA LEU A 296 -9.03 -0.84 -24.92
C LEU A 296 -8.81 -0.90 -23.41
N ILE A 297 -7.91 -0.07 -22.86
CA ILE A 297 -7.68 0.01 -21.40
C ILE A 297 -8.97 0.41 -20.66
N LEU A 298 -9.68 1.45 -21.14
CA LEU A 298 -10.92 1.92 -20.51
C LEU A 298 -12.06 0.90 -20.65
N LEU A 299 -12.17 0.26 -21.82
CA LEU A 299 -13.18 -0.77 -22.10
C LEU A 299 -12.91 -2.09 -21.36
N ALA A 300 -11.65 -2.39 -21.04
CA ALA A 300 -11.29 -3.55 -20.22
C ALA A 300 -11.89 -3.44 -18.82
N GLU A 301 -11.88 -2.25 -18.20
CA GLU A 301 -12.59 -2.03 -16.93
C GLU A 301 -14.11 -2.21 -17.11
N SER A 302 -14.68 -1.75 -18.23
CA SER A 302 -16.11 -1.93 -18.53
C SER A 302 -16.52 -3.40 -18.54
N LEU A 303 -15.65 -4.31 -19.01
CA LEU A 303 -15.92 -5.74 -19.04
C LEU A 303 -16.23 -6.30 -17.65
N HIS A 304 -15.56 -5.84 -16.59
CA HIS A 304 -15.79 -6.36 -15.24
C HIS A 304 -17.04 -5.78 -14.56
N LEU A 305 -17.57 -4.66 -15.08
CA LEU A 305 -18.66 -3.90 -14.44
C LEU A 305 -20.03 -4.09 -15.10
N LEU A 306 -20.06 -4.47 -16.39
CA LEU A 306 -21.29 -4.54 -17.17
C LEU A 306 -22.14 -5.77 -16.82
N SER A 307 -23.46 -5.58 -16.82
CA SER A 307 -24.43 -6.68 -16.78
C SER A 307 -24.36 -7.52 -18.07
N PRO A 308 -24.59 -8.85 -18.01
CA PRO A 308 -24.56 -9.75 -19.18
C PRO A 308 -25.39 -9.26 -20.39
N ASN A 309 -26.49 -8.54 -20.13
CA ASN A 309 -27.39 -8.03 -21.17
C ASN A 309 -26.73 -7.01 -22.11
N TYR A 310 -25.74 -6.26 -21.63
CA TYR A 310 -25.06 -5.20 -22.38
C TYR A 310 -23.69 -5.65 -22.90
N LEU A 311 -23.21 -6.81 -22.44
CA LEU A 311 -21.88 -7.33 -22.74
C LEU A 311 -21.70 -7.58 -24.24
N HIS A 312 -22.75 -8.03 -24.91
CA HIS A 312 -22.73 -8.27 -26.36
C HIS A 312 -22.38 -7.00 -27.16
N ASP A 313 -22.93 -5.84 -26.80
CA ASP A 313 -22.67 -4.58 -27.51
C ASP A 313 -21.24 -4.09 -27.24
N LEU A 314 -20.73 -4.30 -26.02
CA LEU A 314 -19.32 -4.03 -25.71
C LEU A 314 -18.37 -4.97 -26.47
N LEU A 315 -18.68 -6.27 -26.53
CA LEU A 315 -17.86 -7.25 -27.24
C LEU A 315 -17.80 -6.96 -28.75
N ARG A 316 -18.86 -6.38 -29.34
CA ARG A 316 -18.81 -5.88 -30.74
C ARG A 316 -17.77 -4.78 -30.92
N ILE A 317 -17.68 -3.84 -29.98
CA ILE A 317 -16.66 -2.77 -29.99
C ILE A 317 -15.25 -3.35 -29.85
N ILE A 318 -15.05 -4.27 -28.89
CA ILE A 318 -13.75 -4.90 -28.66
C ILE A 318 -13.34 -5.77 -29.86
N ALA A 319 -14.27 -6.54 -30.42
CA ALA A 319 -14.03 -7.35 -31.62
C ALA A 319 -13.71 -6.49 -32.85
N PHE A 320 -14.32 -5.29 -32.98
CA PHE A 320 -13.96 -4.35 -34.03
C PHE A 320 -12.46 -3.99 -33.95
N ILE A 321 -11.97 -3.58 -32.78
CA ILE A 321 -10.58 -3.16 -32.59
C ILE A 321 -9.59 -4.34 -32.73
N ILE A 322 -9.89 -5.48 -32.09
CA ILE A 322 -8.94 -6.60 -31.99
C ILE A 322 -8.99 -7.52 -33.22
N VAL A 323 -10.18 -7.81 -33.74
CA VAL A 323 -10.38 -8.83 -34.80
C VAL A 323 -10.41 -8.18 -36.18
N GLN A 324 -11.06 -7.02 -36.35
CA GLN A 324 -11.17 -6.36 -37.66
C GLN A 324 -9.96 -5.48 -37.96
N GLU A 325 -9.56 -4.64 -37.00
CA GLU A 325 -8.43 -3.71 -37.17
C GLU A 325 -7.07 -4.32 -36.74
N CYS A 326 -7.06 -5.52 -36.15
CA CYS A 326 -5.85 -6.24 -35.70
C CYS A 326 -4.89 -5.41 -34.80
N CYS A 327 -5.45 -4.52 -33.97
CA CYS A 327 -4.70 -3.56 -33.16
C CYS A 327 -4.66 -3.94 -31.67
N GLY A 328 -3.64 -3.43 -30.96
CA GLY A 328 -3.46 -3.58 -29.50
C GLY A 328 -2.12 -4.18 -29.12
N ASN A 329 -1.49 -3.71 -28.04
CA ASN A 329 -0.29 -4.36 -27.49
C ASN A 329 -0.69 -5.59 -26.64
N GLN A 330 0.16 -6.63 -26.58
CA GLN A 330 -0.08 -7.89 -25.86
C GLN A 330 -0.54 -7.68 -24.40
N TYR A 331 0.08 -6.75 -23.66
CA TYR A 331 -0.32 -6.49 -22.27
C TYR A 331 -1.73 -5.89 -22.16
N ILE A 332 -2.12 -5.02 -23.08
CA ILE A 332 -3.46 -4.40 -23.09
C ILE A 332 -4.51 -5.43 -23.53
N LEU A 333 -4.16 -6.28 -24.52
CA LEU A 333 -5.02 -7.39 -24.94
C LEU A 333 -5.27 -8.37 -23.78
N ASN A 334 -4.26 -8.64 -22.96
CA ASN A 334 -4.39 -9.45 -21.75
C ASN A 334 -5.32 -8.81 -20.70
N MET A 335 -5.42 -7.47 -20.62
CA MET A 335 -6.41 -6.81 -19.75
C MET A 335 -7.84 -7.12 -20.21
N CYS A 336 -8.10 -7.07 -21.53
CA CYS A 336 -9.40 -7.48 -22.07
C CYS A 336 -9.65 -8.98 -21.87
N LEU A 337 -8.60 -9.80 -21.98
CA LEU A 337 -8.68 -11.25 -21.77
C LEU A 337 -9.11 -11.62 -20.34
N ASP A 338 -8.61 -10.92 -19.31
CA ASP A 338 -9.03 -11.10 -17.90
C ASP A 338 -10.56 -11.02 -17.77
N GLY A 339 -11.17 -9.97 -18.32
CA GLY A 339 -12.62 -9.79 -18.31
C GLY A 339 -13.36 -10.86 -19.10
N ILE A 340 -12.90 -11.18 -20.32
CA ILE A 340 -13.59 -12.16 -21.18
C ILE A 340 -13.56 -13.57 -20.56
N ILE A 341 -12.46 -13.99 -19.93
CA ILE A 341 -12.34 -15.30 -19.27
C ILE A 341 -13.38 -15.44 -18.16
N GLN A 342 -13.55 -14.41 -17.33
CA GLN A 342 -14.54 -14.41 -16.26
C GLN A 342 -15.95 -14.63 -16.82
N TRP A 343 -16.31 -13.98 -17.92
CA TRP A 343 -17.60 -14.17 -18.58
C TRP A 343 -17.77 -15.54 -19.24
N MET A 344 -16.72 -16.06 -19.88
CA MET A 344 -16.76 -17.39 -20.51
C MET A 344 -17.03 -18.52 -19.50
N SER A 345 -16.72 -18.30 -18.22
CA SER A 345 -17.07 -19.23 -17.15
C SER A 345 -18.57 -19.24 -16.81
N GLN A 346 -19.32 -18.18 -17.15
CA GLN A 346 -20.72 -17.94 -16.79
C GLN A 346 -21.63 -17.89 -18.04
N THR A 347 -21.67 -18.98 -18.80
CA THR A 347 -22.37 -19.05 -20.11
C THR A 347 -23.90 -18.93 -20.04
N ALA A 348 -24.51 -19.05 -18.86
CA ALA A 348 -25.97 -19.12 -18.70
C ALA A 348 -26.72 -17.84 -19.12
N PHE A 349 -26.08 -16.67 -19.06
CA PHE A 349 -26.74 -15.37 -19.25
C PHE A 349 -26.29 -14.62 -20.51
N ILE A 350 -25.43 -15.23 -21.33
CA ILE A 350 -24.81 -14.57 -22.48
C ILE A 350 -25.51 -15.01 -23.78
N PRO A 351 -25.93 -14.08 -24.66
CA PRO A 351 -26.44 -14.43 -25.99
C PRO A 351 -25.40 -15.23 -26.80
N ALA A 352 -25.85 -16.21 -27.59
CA ALA A 352 -24.97 -17.05 -28.41
C ALA A 352 -24.05 -16.24 -29.34
N GLU A 353 -24.53 -15.12 -29.88
CA GLU A 353 -23.73 -14.18 -30.69
C GLU A 353 -22.59 -13.54 -29.89
N GLY A 354 -22.86 -13.13 -28.64
CA GLY A 354 -21.84 -12.56 -27.75
C GLY A 354 -20.77 -13.58 -27.38
N LEU A 355 -21.17 -14.82 -27.12
CA LEU A 355 -20.23 -15.91 -26.86
C LEU A 355 -19.35 -16.21 -28.10
N ALA A 356 -19.91 -16.19 -29.30
CA ALA A 356 -19.13 -16.37 -30.53
C ALA A 356 -18.09 -15.25 -30.73
N LEU A 357 -18.45 -13.99 -30.45
CA LEU A 357 -17.52 -12.86 -30.49
C LEU A 357 -16.41 -13.00 -29.45
N ALA A 358 -16.74 -13.39 -28.21
CA ALA A 358 -15.76 -13.66 -27.16
C ALA A 358 -14.74 -14.73 -27.60
N HIS A 359 -15.20 -15.85 -28.19
CA HIS A 359 -14.31 -16.89 -28.71
C HIS A 359 -13.40 -16.39 -29.84
N GLN A 360 -13.92 -15.55 -30.74
CA GLN A 360 -13.11 -14.95 -31.82
C GLN A 360 -12.01 -14.04 -31.26
N VAL A 361 -12.34 -13.19 -30.28
CA VAL A 361 -11.38 -12.30 -29.63
C VAL A 361 -10.31 -13.11 -28.88
N VAL A 362 -10.70 -14.08 -28.05
CA VAL A 362 -9.76 -14.91 -27.28
C VAL A 362 -8.83 -15.68 -28.22
N ARG A 363 -9.36 -16.28 -29.29
CA ARG A 363 -8.54 -16.98 -30.28
C ARG A 363 -7.49 -16.06 -30.89
N LYS A 364 -7.89 -14.85 -31.31
CA LYS A 364 -6.96 -13.87 -31.89
C LYS A 364 -5.88 -13.40 -30.92
N ILE A 365 -6.23 -13.19 -29.65
CA ILE A 365 -5.25 -12.78 -28.61
C ILE A 365 -4.23 -13.91 -28.36
N LEU A 366 -4.67 -15.17 -28.30
CA LEU A 366 -3.80 -16.32 -28.06
C LEU A 366 -2.96 -16.72 -29.29
N GLU A 367 -3.46 -16.51 -30.50
CA GLU A 367 -2.73 -16.80 -31.77
C GLU A 367 -1.59 -15.79 -32.01
N ARG A 368 -1.78 -14.51 -31.66
CA ARG A 368 -0.78 -13.46 -31.87
C ARG A 368 0.51 -13.66 -31.08
N GLY A 369 0.46 -14.37 -29.95
CA GLY A 369 1.64 -14.78 -29.18
C GLY A 369 2.57 -15.77 -29.91
N LYS A 370 2.19 -16.28 -31.09
CA LYS A 370 2.97 -17.25 -31.88
C LYS A 370 3.52 -16.73 -33.21
N GLU A 371 3.04 -15.58 -33.69
CA GLU A 371 3.43 -15.01 -35.00
C GLU A 371 4.32 -13.78 -34.82
N THR A 372 5.61 -14.00 -34.53
CA THR A 372 6.59 -12.93 -34.28
C THR A 372 7.21 -12.29 -35.54
N GLU A 373 6.90 -12.74 -36.76
CA GLU A 373 7.72 -12.35 -37.94
C GLU A 373 6.99 -11.58 -39.07
N SER A 374 5.71 -11.19 -38.94
CA SER A 374 4.99 -10.54 -40.06
C SER A 374 4.20 -9.27 -39.73
N ALA A 375 4.35 -8.69 -38.53
CA ALA A 375 3.51 -7.60 -38.03
C ALA A 375 4.16 -6.19 -38.03
N GLU A 376 5.11 -5.90 -38.92
CA GLU A 376 5.72 -4.55 -39.03
C GLU A 376 4.75 -3.48 -39.60
N LYS A 377 3.54 -3.83 -40.05
CA LYS A 377 2.68 -2.90 -40.80
C LYS A 377 1.66 -2.10 -40.01
N THR A 378 1.46 -2.33 -38.71
CA THR A 378 0.49 -1.55 -37.89
C THR A 378 0.85 -1.53 -36.40
N LYS A 379 2.05 -1.06 -36.04
CA LYS A 379 2.32 -0.72 -34.64
C LYS A 379 1.57 0.58 -34.30
N VAL A 380 0.65 0.48 -33.34
CA VAL A 380 -0.04 1.64 -32.74
C VAL A 380 0.99 2.42 -31.94
N HIS A 381 1.19 3.70 -32.27
CA HIS A 381 2.10 4.59 -31.55
C HIS A 381 1.28 5.68 -30.85
N THR A 382 0.97 5.45 -29.57
CA THR A 382 0.36 6.44 -28.66
C THR A 382 1.39 7.51 -28.25
N ILE A 383 2.69 7.23 -28.40
CA ILE A 383 3.79 8.16 -28.11
C ILE A 383 3.79 9.38 -29.06
N ASP A 384 3.44 9.18 -30.34
CA ASP A 384 3.45 10.23 -31.38
C ASP A 384 2.24 11.18 -31.30
N LEU A 385 1.28 10.88 -30.42
CA LEU A 385 0.13 11.75 -30.19
C LEU A 385 0.55 13.03 -29.47
N LYS A 386 0.15 14.17 -30.03
CA LYS A 386 0.16 15.46 -29.31
C LYS A 386 -0.60 15.29 -27.99
N PRO A 387 -0.19 15.94 -26.90
CA PRO A 387 -0.90 15.82 -25.62
C PRO A 387 -2.36 16.24 -25.80
N ALA A 388 -3.25 15.26 -25.89
CA ALA A 388 -4.68 15.47 -26.04
C ALA A 388 -5.18 16.26 -24.84
N GLN A 389 -5.97 17.31 -25.08
CA GLN A 389 -6.55 18.14 -24.01
C GLN A 389 -7.42 17.31 -23.07
N VAL A 390 -7.97 16.21 -23.58
CA VAL A 390 -8.78 15.23 -22.83
C VAL A 390 -8.01 14.52 -21.72
N ARG A 391 -6.68 14.44 -21.81
CA ARG A 391 -5.85 13.88 -20.72
C ARG A 391 -6.12 14.59 -19.39
N TYR A 392 -6.46 15.87 -19.44
CA TYR A 392 -6.71 16.68 -18.25
C TYR A 392 -8.18 16.64 -17.77
N TYR A 393 -9.07 15.96 -18.48
CA TYR A 393 -10.49 15.88 -18.09
C TYR A 393 -10.70 14.96 -16.90
N HIS A 394 -10.00 13.82 -16.86
CA HIS A 394 -10.12 12.87 -15.76
C HIS A 394 -8.82 12.10 -15.48
N PRO A 395 -8.48 11.83 -14.20
CA PRO A 395 -7.30 11.05 -13.83
C PRO A 395 -7.23 9.67 -14.51
N ASP A 396 -8.35 8.95 -14.64
CA ASP A 396 -8.35 7.61 -15.23
C ASP A 396 -8.00 7.62 -16.73
N ILE A 397 -8.34 8.71 -17.43
CA ILE A 397 -7.92 8.91 -18.83
C ILE A 397 -6.40 9.15 -18.86
N ALA A 398 -5.88 9.98 -17.96
CA ALA A 398 -4.44 10.21 -17.86
C ALA A 398 -3.68 8.91 -17.60
N VAL A 399 -4.16 8.08 -16.67
CA VAL A 399 -3.59 6.76 -16.38
C VAL A 399 -3.65 5.86 -17.62
N ALA A 400 -4.76 5.83 -18.36
CA ALA A 400 -4.87 5.04 -19.58
C ALA A 400 -3.86 5.48 -20.67
N PHE A 401 -3.65 6.79 -20.86
CA PHE A 401 -2.62 7.30 -21.77
C PHE A 401 -1.20 6.95 -21.29
N ASP A 402 -0.93 7.09 -20.00
CA ASP A 402 0.39 6.79 -19.43
C ASP A 402 0.72 5.30 -19.50
N LEU A 403 -0.26 4.43 -19.24
CA LEU A 403 -0.10 2.98 -19.40
C LEU A 403 0.10 2.59 -20.86
N ALA A 404 -0.66 3.17 -21.80
CA ALA A 404 -0.46 2.91 -23.23
C ALA A 404 0.95 3.29 -23.69
N LYS A 405 1.46 4.45 -23.27
CA LYS A 405 2.83 4.89 -23.56
C LYS A 405 3.89 4.01 -22.89
N LEU A 406 3.66 3.61 -21.65
CA LEU A 406 4.56 2.72 -20.91
C LEU A 406 4.70 1.36 -21.62
N VAL A 407 3.57 0.77 -21.99
CA VAL A 407 3.52 -0.52 -22.68
C VAL A 407 4.20 -0.48 -24.05
N GLU A 408 4.14 0.65 -24.75
CA GLU A 408 4.88 0.88 -26.00
C GLU A 408 6.37 1.10 -25.80
N SER A 409 6.80 1.54 -24.61
CA SER A 409 8.21 1.76 -24.27
C SER A 409 8.94 0.49 -23.83
N PHE A 410 8.22 -0.59 -23.54
CA PHE A 410 8.85 -1.86 -23.17
C PHE A 410 9.55 -2.47 -24.39
N ASP A 411 10.88 -2.55 -24.32
CA ASP A 411 11.67 -3.20 -25.35
C ASP A 411 11.43 -4.72 -25.33
N GLU A 412 10.98 -5.26 -26.48
CA GLU A 412 10.73 -6.69 -26.69
C GLU A 412 12.02 -7.54 -26.48
N SER A 413 13.20 -6.91 -26.51
CA SER A 413 14.50 -7.61 -26.50
C SER A 413 15.15 -7.81 -25.13
N GLU A 414 14.86 -6.98 -24.11
CA GLU A 414 15.58 -7.04 -22.84
C GLU A 414 14.73 -7.30 -21.58
N PHE A 415 13.39 -7.16 -21.59
CA PHE A 415 12.48 -7.35 -20.45
C PHE A 415 12.86 -6.63 -19.12
N LYS A 416 13.96 -5.87 -19.09
CA LYS A 416 14.47 -5.12 -17.94
C LYS A 416 13.51 -4.02 -17.53
N ASP A 417 12.82 -3.40 -18.48
CA ASP A 417 11.90 -2.29 -18.21
C ASP A 417 10.67 -2.75 -17.42
N VAL A 418 10.12 -3.93 -17.75
CA VAL A 418 9.02 -4.54 -16.97
C VAL A 418 9.48 -4.85 -15.55
N PHE A 419 10.69 -5.42 -15.41
CA PHE A 419 11.26 -5.71 -14.10
C PHE A 419 11.49 -4.45 -13.27
N THR A 420 12.04 -3.38 -13.86
CA THR A 420 12.25 -2.11 -13.14
C THR A 420 10.94 -1.45 -12.73
N PHE A 421 9.90 -1.51 -13.57
CA PHE A 421 8.57 -1.03 -13.23
C PHE A 421 8.00 -1.80 -12.03
N VAL A 422 8.05 -3.13 -12.06
CA VAL A 422 7.58 -3.97 -10.95
C VAL A 422 8.42 -3.79 -9.68
N ASP A 423 9.73 -3.58 -9.81
CA ASP A 423 10.60 -3.29 -8.66
C ASP A 423 10.28 -1.92 -8.02
N ALA A 424 9.93 -0.92 -8.85
CA ALA A 424 9.46 0.39 -8.39
C ALA A 424 8.08 0.31 -7.70
N LEU A 425 7.27 -0.70 -8.03
CA LEU A 425 5.97 -0.96 -7.41
C LEU A 425 6.06 -1.57 -6.00
N ASN A 426 7.26 -1.67 -5.38
CA ASN A 426 7.50 -2.28 -4.07
C ASN A 426 6.32 -2.09 -3.10
N VAL A 427 5.63 -3.21 -2.84
CA VAL A 427 4.21 -3.28 -2.49
C VAL A 427 3.93 -2.72 -1.08
N LYS A 428 4.95 -2.69 -0.23
CA LYS A 428 4.86 -2.14 1.13
C LYS A 428 4.73 -0.61 1.16
N ALA A 429 5.12 0.11 0.09
CA ALA A 429 5.07 1.56 0.03
C ALA A 429 3.86 2.12 -0.73
N ASN A 430 3.30 1.39 -1.72
CA ASN A 430 2.39 1.93 -2.73
C ASN A 430 1.06 1.15 -2.90
N SER A 431 0.47 0.62 -1.82
CA SER A 431 -0.72 -0.25 -1.87
C SER A 431 -1.92 0.34 -2.63
N MET A 432 -2.22 1.63 -2.46
CA MET A 432 -3.33 2.31 -3.16
C MET A 432 -3.09 2.44 -4.67
N PHE A 433 -1.85 2.62 -5.09
CA PHE A 433 -1.49 2.70 -6.51
C PHE A 433 -1.60 1.33 -7.16
N CYS A 434 -1.11 0.28 -6.49
CA CYS A 434 -1.24 -1.10 -6.94
C CYS A 434 -2.72 -1.54 -7.04
N GLN A 435 -3.58 -1.09 -6.13
CA GLN A 435 -5.03 -1.31 -6.23
C GLN A 435 -5.65 -0.66 -7.48
N ARG A 436 -5.24 0.58 -7.80
CA ARG A 436 -5.71 1.27 -9.03
C ARG A 436 -5.23 0.56 -10.30
N LEU A 437 -4.02 0.01 -10.29
CA LEU A 437 -3.43 -0.70 -11.43
C LEU A 437 -3.71 -2.21 -11.44
N ASN A 438 -4.66 -2.71 -10.65
CA ASN A 438 -4.86 -4.14 -10.48
C ASN A 438 -5.13 -4.88 -11.80
N LEU A 439 -5.92 -4.32 -12.73
CA LEU A 439 -6.18 -4.93 -14.03
C LEU A 439 -4.91 -5.03 -14.89
N PHE A 440 -4.04 -4.03 -14.82
CA PHE A 440 -2.76 -4.06 -15.53
C PHE A 440 -1.81 -5.12 -14.93
N LEU A 441 -1.75 -5.24 -13.61
CA LEU A 441 -0.98 -6.30 -12.95
C LEU A 441 -1.48 -7.71 -13.31
N ARG A 442 -2.80 -7.93 -13.35
CA ARG A 442 -3.40 -9.19 -13.81
C ARG A 442 -3.03 -9.50 -15.26
N ALA A 443 -2.95 -8.47 -16.10
CA ALA A 443 -2.55 -8.63 -17.50
C ALA A 443 -1.06 -8.96 -17.67
N LEU A 444 -0.18 -8.37 -16.85
CA LEU A 444 1.22 -8.76 -16.76
C LEU A 444 1.37 -10.23 -16.30
N PHE A 445 0.55 -10.66 -15.34
CA PHE A 445 0.53 -12.04 -14.85
C PHE A 445 0.12 -13.08 -15.92
N LEU A 446 -0.79 -12.72 -16.83
CA LEU A 446 -1.21 -13.56 -17.94
C LEU A 446 -0.18 -13.67 -19.06
N SER A 447 0.75 -12.71 -19.15
CA SER A 447 1.77 -12.71 -20.21
C SER A 447 2.71 -13.91 -20.08
N GLN A 448 3.17 -14.42 -21.22
CA GLN A 448 4.20 -15.48 -21.32
C GLN A 448 5.62 -14.89 -21.48
N GLU A 449 5.70 -13.58 -21.63
CA GLU A 449 6.92 -12.83 -21.92
C GLU A 449 7.86 -12.56 -20.72
N PRO A 450 7.40 -12.30 -19.47
CA PRO A 450 8.32 -11.89 -18.41
C PRO A 450 9.24 -13.05 -17.96
N SER A 451 10.46 -12.71 -17.53
CA SER A 451 11.35 -13.67 -16.87
C SER A 451 10.71 -14.22 -15.59
N ILE A 452 11.12 -15.43 -15.19
CA ILE A 452 10.57 -16.12 -14.00
C ILE A 452 10.67 -15.25 -12.74
N ASP A 453 11.80 -14.57 -12.54
CA ASP A 453 12.02 -13.65 -11.41
C ASP A 453 11.06 -12.45 -11.44
N CYS A 454 10.80 -11.89 -12.64
CA CYS A 454 9.86 -10.80 -12.80
C CYS A 454 8.43 -11.27 -12.53
N TRP A 455 8.08 -12.46 -13.00
CA TRP A 455 6.77 -13.08 -12.76
C TRP A 455 6.51 -13.27 -11.26
N PHE A 456 7.50 -13.75 -10.49
CA PHE A 456 7.37 -13.90 -9.04
C PHE A 456 7.09 -12.58 -8.33
N LYS A 457 7.78 -11.50 -8.70
CA LYS A 457 7.51 -10.17 -8.12
C LYS A 457 6.11 -9.65 -8.45
N ILE A 458 5.63 -9.84 -9.68
CA ILE A 458 4.26 -9.49 -10.08
C ILE A 458 3.26 -10.30 -9.25
N TYR A 459 3.51 -11.60 -9.11
CA TYR A 459 2.67 -12.51 -8.37
C TYR A 459 2.57 -12.15 -6.88
N GLU A 460 3.71 -11.85 -6.23
CA GLU A 460 3.75 -11.35 -4.85
C GLU A 460 2.94 -10.06 -4.70
N ALA A 461 3.04 -9.12 -5.65
CA ALA A 461 2.26 -7.89 -5.63
C ALA A 461 0.76 -8.14 -5.69
N ILE A 462 0.30 -9.07 -6.54
CA ILE A 462 -1.12 -9.43 -6.63
C ILE A 462 -1.60 -10.08 -5.33
N LEU A 463 -0.83 -11.01 -4.75
CA LEU A 463 -1.19 -11.67 -3.50
C LEU A 463 -1.34 -10.69 -2.32
N GLU A 464 -0.48 -9.68 -2.23
CA GLU A 464 -0.60 -8.62 -1.22
C GLU A 464 -1.82 -7.72 -1.46
N ILE A 465 -2.15 -7.39 -2.72
CA ILE A 465 -3.37 -6.63 -3.05
C ILE A 465 -4.63 -7.40 -2.62
N ILE A 466 -4.67 -8.72 -2.86
CA ILE A 466 -5.79 -9.60 -2.50
C ILE A 466 -6.03 -9.61 -0.98
N LYS A 467 -4.96 -9.55 -0.17
CA LYS A 467 -5.08 -9.46 1.30
C LYS A 467 -5.77 -8.16 1.73
N VAL A 468 -5.60 -7.06 0.99
CA VAL A 468 -6.18 -5.75 1.33
C VAL A 468 -7.58 -5.57 0.74
N ASN A 469 -7.87 -6.13 -0.44
CA ASN A 469 -9.16 -5.98 -1.12
C ASN A 469 -9.75 -7.34 -1.53
N SER A 470 -10.77 -7.78 -0.80
CA SER A 470 -11.45 -9.07 -1.00
C SER A 470 -12.26 -9.15 -2.30
N GLY A 471 -12.66 -8.02 -2.90
CA GLY A 471 -13.41 -8.00 -4.16
C GLY A 471 -12.56 -8.49 -5.35
N ILE A 472 -11.28 -8.09 -5.37
CA ILE A 472 -10.31 -8.49 -6.39
C ILE A 472 -10.10 -10.02 -6.40
N ALA A 473 -10.21 -10.67 -5.23
CA ALA A 473 -10.07 -12.12 -5.11
C ALA A 473 -11.17 -12.89 -5.85
N TYR A 474 -12.40 -12.35 -5.90
CA TYR A 474 -13.50 -12.97 -6.60
C TYR A 474 -13.31 -12.88 -8.12
N ASP A 475 -13.08 -11.67 -8.61
CA ASP A 475 -12.93 -11.41 -10.05
C ASP A 475 -11.76 -12.22 -10.62
N PHE A 476 -10.62 -12.25 -9.93
CA PHE A 476 -9.39 -12.81 -10.49
C PHE A 476 -9.31 -14.35 -10.47
N LEU A 477 -10.17 -15.06 -9.72
CA LEU A 477 -10.05 -16.53 -9.55
C LEU A 477 -10.14 -17.30 -10.88
N MET A 478 -11.05 -16.91 -11.77
CA MET A 478 -11.22 -17.61 -13.05
C MET A 478 -10.01 -17.43 -13.96
N THR A 479 -9.45 -16.21 -13.99
CA THR A 479 -8.21 -15.90 -14.70
C THR A 479 -7.03 -16.68 -14.13
N TYR A 480 -6.98 -16.80 -12.81
CA TYR A 480 -5.96 -17.58 -12.11
C TYR A 480 -6.00 -19.05 -12.51
N ILE A 481 -7.19 -19.64 -12.52
CA ILE A 481 -7.40 -21.04 -12.92
C ILE A 481 -7.09 -21.24 -14.40
N PHE A 482 -7.44 -20.28 -15.26
CA PHE A 482 -7.07 -20.30 -16.67
C PHE A 482 -5.55 -20.36 -16.87
N LYS A 483 -4.79 -19.50 -16.16
CA LYS A 483 -3.31 -19.54 -16.20
C LYS A 483 -2.78 -20.86 -15.67
N LEU A 484 -3.30 -21.35 -14.54
CA LEU A 484 -2.90 -22.64 -13.95
C LEU A 484 -3.14 -23.82 -14.90
N ALA A 485 -4.24 -23.82 -15.65
CA ALA A 485 -4.57 -24.88 -16.60
C ALA A 485 -3.70 -24.83 -17.88
N GLY A 486 -3.26 -23.63 -18.29
CA GLY A 486 -2.42 -23.43 -19.48
C GLY A 486 -0.91 -23.55 -19.22
N GLU A 487 -0.48 -23.49 -17.96
CA GLU A 487 0.95 -23.40 -17.61
C GLU A 487 1.68 -24.73 -17.80
N GLN A 488 2.84 -24.69 -18.46
CA GLN A 488 3.68 -25.86 -18.75
C GLN A 488 4.91 -25.92 -17.86
N GLN A 489 5.30 -24.79 -17.24
CA GLN A 489 6.47 -24.74 -16.36
C GLN A 489 6.13 -25.24 -14.95
N PRO A 490 6.86 -26.25 -14.42
CA PRO A 490 6.52 -26.86 -13.14
C PRO A 490 6.72 -25.91 -11.94
N GLU A 491 7.72 -25.01 -12.00
CA GLU A 491 8.00 -24.05 -10.93
C GLU A 491 6.85 -23.06 -10.73
N ILE A 492 6.38 -22.46 -11.84
CA ILE A 492 5.23 -21.54 -11.85
C ILE A 492 3.96 -22.29 -11.46
N GLN A 493 3.73 -23.49 -12.00
CA GLN A 493 2.57 -24.29 -11.68
C GLN A 493 2.50 -24.64 -10.18
N MET A 494 3.63 -24.98 -9.56
CA MET A 494 3.69 -25.25 -8.12
C MET A 494 3.36 -24.03 -7.27
N GLU A 495 3.91 -22.87 -7.60
CA GLU A 495 3.64 -21.63 -6.86
C GLU A 495 2.20 -21.13 -7.07
N LEU A 496 1.65 -21.29 -8.29
CA LEU A 496 0.23 -21.08 -8.55
C LEU A 496 -0.66 -21.99 -7.69
N LEU A 497 -0.30 -23.26 -7.53
CA LEU A 497 -1.06 -24.14 -6.64
C LEU A 497 -0.94 -23.68 -5.18
N ARG A 498 0.27 -23.28 -4.73
CA ARG A 498 0.53 -22.81 -3.35
C ARG A 498 -0.20 -21.53 -2.97
N GLY A 499 -0.43 -20.61 -3.91
CA GLY A 499 -1.20 -19.40 -3.61
C GLY A 499 -2.68 -19.49 -3.94
N LEU A 500 -3.18 -20.60 -4.51
CA LEU A 500 -4.63 -20.81 -4.67
C LEU A 500 -5.43 -20.61 -3.35
N PRO A 501 -4.97 -21.08 -2.17
CA PRO A 501 -5.64 -20.81 -0.90
C PRO A 501 -5.79 -19.32 -0.56
N SER A 502 -4.91 -18.43 -1.06
CA SER A 502 -4.98 -16.99 -0.80
C SER A 502 -6.29 -16.35 -1.28
N PHE A 503 -6.96 -16.97 -2.26
CA PHE A 503 -8.24 -16.52 -2.82
C PHE A 503 -9.45 -16.87 -1.95
N ALA A 504 -9.26 -17.65 -0.87
CA ALA A 504 -10.32 -18.06 0.05
C ALA A 504 -10.79 -16.93 0.99
N VAL A 505 -10.25 -15.71 0.85
CA VAL A 505 -10.77 -14.50 1.51
C VAL A 505 -12.23 -14.23 1.10
N SER A 506 -12.61 -14.60 -0.13
CA SER A 506 -14.00 -14.58 -0.58
C SER A 506 -14.67 -15.93 -0.35
N LYS A 507 -15.82 -15.94 0.33
CA LYS A 507 -16.55 -17.17 0.68
C LYS A 507 -17.06 -17.93 -0.54
N ASP A 508 -17.36 -17.22 -1.62
CA ASP A 508 -17.90 -17.78 -2.85
C ASP A 508 -16.84 -18.56 -3.64
N ASN A 509 -15.55 -18.29 -3.39
CA ASN A 509 -14.43 -18.98 -4.04
C ASN A 509 -14.12 -20.36 -3.42
N ILE A 510 -14.52 -20.58 -2.16
CA ILE A 510 -14.16 -21.78 -1.37
C ILE A 510 -14.56 -23.09 -2.07
N PRO A 511 -15.79 -23.25 -2.61
CA PRO A 511 -16.18 -24.51 -3.25
C PRO A 511 -15.31 -24.87 -4.45
N MET A 512 -14.93 -23.86 -5.25
CA MET A 512 -14.08 -24.06 -6.43
C MET A 512 -12.67 -24.47 -6.01
N ILE A 513 -12.09 -23.78 -5.03
CA ILE A 513 -10.76 -24.09 -4.46
C ILE A 513 -10.75 -25.51 -3.88
N LEU A 514 -11.75 -25.88 -3.08
CA LEU A 514 -11.87 -27.23 -2.51
C LEU A 514 -11.98 -28.30 -3.60
N ASN A 515 -12.74 -28.05 -4.67
CA ASN A 515 -12.87 -29.00 -5.76
C ASN A 515 -11.54 -29.20 -6.50
N THR A 516 -10.80 -28.13 -6.76
CA THR A 516 -9.45 -28.21 -7.36
C THR A 516 -8.46 -28.96 -6.48
N ILE A 517 -8.41 -28.69 -5.18
CA ILE A 517 -7.53 -29.41 -4.24
C ILE A 517 -7.93 -30.89 -4.14
N ARG A 518 -9.24 -31.18 -4.07
CA ARG A 518 -9.75 -32.56 -4.00
C ARG A 518 -9.35 -33.39 -5.22
N ASN A 519 -9.38 -32.80 -6.42
CA ASN A 519 -8.94 -33.48 -7.64
C ASN A 519 -7.45 -33.83 -7.59
N LEU A 520 -6.61 -32.95 -7.03
CA LEU A 520 -5.17 -33.17 -6.86
C LEU A 520 -4.83 -34.18 -5.74
N THR A 521 -5.73 -34.34 -4.77
CA THR A 521 -5.51 -35.21 -3.59
C THR A 521 -5.34 -36.68 -3.96
N ALA A 522 -5.93 -37.12 -5.07
CA ALA A 522 -5.82 -38.50 -5.55
C ALA A 522 -4.40 -38.87 -5.99
N GLU A 523 -3.63 -37.91 -6.50
CA GLU A 523 -2.29 -38.14 -7.08
C GLU A 523 -1.16 -37.67 -6.16
N ASN A 524 -1.35 -36.55 -5.44
CA ASN A 524 -0.30 -35.90 -4.65
C ASN A 524 -0.78 -35.52 -3.24
N GLY A 525 -1.06 -36.53 -2.40
CA GLY A 525 -1.57 -36.33 -1.04
C GLY A 525 -0.65 -35.50 -0.12
N THR A 526 0.67 -35.58 -0.28
CA THR A 526 1.65 -34.83 0.52
C THR A 526 1.57 -33.32 0.28
N PHE A 527 1.53 -32.92 -0.98
CA PHE A 527 1.39 -31.51 -1.38
C PHE A 527 0.02 -30.94 -1.01
N CYS A 528 -1.04 -31.75 -1.11
CA CYS A 528 -2.38 -31.33 -0.70
C CYS A 528 -2.49 -31.02 0.79
N MET A 529 -1.69 -31.65 1.66
CA MET A 529 -1.65 -31.29 3.09
C MET A 529 -1.19 -29.85 3.31
N ASP A 530 -0.16 -29.39 2.57
CA ASP A 530 0.30 -27.99 2.62
C ASP A 530 -0.79 -27.04 2.11
N LEU A 531 -1.48 -27.39 1.02
CA LEU A 531 -2.58 -26.58 0.49
C LEU A 531 -3.76 -26.46 1.46
N TYR A 532 -4.19 -27.57 2.08
CA TYR A 532 -5.25 -27.55 3.09
C TYR A 532 -4.83 -26.79 4.36
N LEU A 533 -3.56 -26.88 4.77
CA LEU A 533 -3.03 -26.11 5.90
C LEU A 533 -3.08 -24.60 5.62
N ARG A 534 -2.61 -24.18 4.43
CA ARG A 534 -2.70 -22.78 3.97
C ARG A 534 -4.15 -22.29 3.88
N LEU A 535 -5.04 -23.14 3.39
CA LEU A 535 -6.48 -22.83 3.30
C LEU A 535 -7.11 -22.67 4.68
N TRP A 536 -6.78 -23.53 5.63
CA TRP A 536 -7.28 -23.47 7.01
C TRP A 536 -6.83 -22.20 7.74
N ARG A 537 -5.60 -21.74 7.50
CA ARG A 537 -5.07 -20.48 8.05
C ARG A 537 -5.90 -19.26 7.62
N ILE A 538 -6.50 -19.30 6.44
CA ILE A 538 -7.32 -18.21 5.90
C ILE A 538 -8.78 -18.40 6.30
N GLU A 539 -9.34 -19.59 6.09
CA GLU A 539 -10.73 -19.94 6.40
C GLU A 539 -10.80 -21.13 7.37
N PRO A 540 -10.97 -20.89 8.69
CA PRO A 540 -10.95 -21.93 9.72
C PRO A 540 -11.99 -23.04 9.55
N ARG A 541 -13.10 -22.77 8.84
CA ARG A 541 -14.17 -23.74 8.58
C ARG A 541 -13.73 -24.93 7.73
N THR A 542 -12.58 -24.85 7.08
CA THR A 542 -12.03 -25.91 6.23
C THR A 542 -11.26 -26.99 7.01
N TYR A 543 -11.09 -26.82 8.33
CA TYR A 543 -10.45 -27.81 9.21
C TYR A 543 -10.97 -29.26 9.07
N PRO A 544 -12.29 -29.52 8.93
CA PRO A 544 -12.79 -30.89 8.77
C PRO A 544 -12.24 -31.62 7.53
N PHE A 545 -11.90 -30.90 6.47
CA PHE A 545 -11.28 -31.49 5.27
C PHE A 545 -9.82 -31.86 5.51
N LEU A 546 -9.11 -31.04 6.29
CA LEU A 546 -7.72 -31.27 6.67
C LEU A 546 -7.59 -32.50 7.59
N ILE A 547 -8.40 -32.60 8.65
CA ILE A 547 -8.34 -33.75 9.57
C ILE A 547 -8.70 -35.07 8.86
N LYS A 548 -9.66 -35.03 7.94
CA LYS A 548 -10.01 -36.20 7.12
C LYS A 548 -8.82 -36.70 6.29
N LEU A 549 -8.01 -35.79 5.76
CA LEU A 549 -6.79 -36.15 5.03
C LEU A 549 -5.72 -36.73 5.98
N LEU A 550 -5.53 -36.13 7.17
CA LEU A 550 -4.57 -36.60 8.17
C LEU A 550 -4.91 -38.00 8.74
N SER A 551 -6.19 -38.33 8.84
CA SER A 551 -6.68 -39.64 9.30
C SER A 551 -6.70 -40.71 8.21
N THR A 552 -6.43 -40.37 6.94
CA THR A 552 -6.42 -41.35 5.85
C THR A 552 -5.06 -42.07 5.81
N PRO A 553 -5.01 -43.42 5.95
CA PRO A 553 -3.76 -44.17 5.89
C PRO A 553 -3.23 -44.23 4.44
N GLN A 554 -1.93 -43.98 4.26
CA GLN A 554 -1.30 -44.02 2.94
C GLN A 554 -1.16 -45.46 2.44
N LYS A 555 -1.50 -45.70 1.17
CA LYS A 555 -1.52 -47.03 0.54
C LYS A 555 -0.20 -47.44 -0.13
N ASP A 556 0.67 -46.48 -0.47
CA ASP A 556 1.90 -46.71 -1.23
C ASP A 556 3.14 -46.78 -0.33
N SER A 557 3.90 -47.88 -0.42
CA SER A 557 5.06 -48.14 0.45
C SER A 557 6.31 -47.32 0.09
N SER A 558 6.41 -46.80 -1.14
CA SER A 558 7.63 -46.16 -1.66
C SER A 558 7.83 -44.71 -1.18
N LYS A 559 6.76 -43.98 -0.83
CA LYS A 559 6.79 -42.57 -0.37
C LYS A 559 6.26 -42.39 1.06
N ARG A 560 6.29 -43.47 1.86
CA ARG A 560 5.73 -43.48 3.22
C ARG A 560 6.36 -42.43 4.14
N TRP A 561 7.68 -42.23 4.02
CA TRP A 561 8.42 -41.29 4.87
C TRP A 561 8.09 -39.82 4.55
N GLU A 562 7.90 -39.46 3.27
CA GLU A 562 7.54 -38.09 2.84
C GLU A 562 6.16 -37.68 3.37
N PHE A 563 5.21 -38.61 3.33
CA PHE A 563 3.86 -38.39 3.83
C PHE A 563 3.81 -38.28 5.34
N GLU A 564 4.53 -39.15 6.07
CA GLU A 564 4.61 -39.02 7.52
C GLU A 564 5.27 -37.70 7.92
N ILE A 565 6.33 -37.24 7.24
CA ILE A 565 6.93 -35.93 7.49
C ILE A 565 5.94 -34.80 7.22
N ALA A 566 5.24 -34.81 6.07
CA ALA A 566 4.26 -33.79 5.72
C ALA A 566 3.08 -33.77 6.71
N LYS A 567 2.60 -34.95 7.12
CA LYS A 567 1.54 -35.13 8.12
C LYS A 567 1.97 -34.55 9.46
N THR A 568 3.13 -34.92 9.97
CA THR A 568 3.60 -34.44 11.28
C THR A 568 3.96 -32.96 11.25
N HIS A 569 4.53 -32.45 10.16
CA HIS A 569 4.73 -31.01 9.96
C HIS A 569 3.39 -30.26 10.04
N THR A 570 2.38 -30.73 9.31
CA THR A 570 1.04 -30.13 9.30
C THR A 570 0.42 -30.14 10.71
N ILE A 571 0.54 -31.25 11.44
CA ILE A 571 0.09 -31.34 12.83
C ILE A 571 0.82 -30.31 13.72
N ARG A 572 2.14 -30.20 13.60
CA ARG A 572 2.94 -29.23 14.36
C ARG A 572 2.48 -27.80 14.12
N GLU A 573 2.27 -27.42 12.86
CA GLU A 573 1.78 -26.09 12.51
C GLU A 573 0.37 -25.82 13.10
N ILE A 574 -0.53 -26.81 13.09
CA ILE A 574 -1.84 -26.68 13.75
C ILE A 574 -1.68 -26.46 15.27
N CYS A 575 -0.77 -27.20 15.90
CA CYS A 575 -0.47 -27.06 17.33
C CYS A 575 0.15 -25.71 17.69
N TYR A 576 0.90 -25.06 16.78
CA TYR A 576 1.40 -23.69 17.00
C TYR A 576 0.29 -22.65 16.85
N ASP A 577 -0.55 -22.77 15.81
CA ASP A 577 -1.56 -21.76 15.51
C ASP A 577 -2.73 -21.80 16.52
N LYS A 578 -3.26 -22.99 16.83
CA LYS A 578 -4.44 -23.17 17.71
C LYS A 578 -4.36 -24.41 18.62
N PRO A 579 -3.43 -24.42 19.59
CA PRO A 579 -3.22 -25.59 20.45
C PRO A 579 -4.45 -25.96 21.29
N THR A 580 -5.18 -24.99 21.84
CA THR A 580 -6.32 -25.26 22.75
C THR A 580 -7.57 -25.79 22.06
N GLN A 581 -7.75 -25.52 20.76
CA GLN A 581 -8.96 -25.90 20.02
C GLN A 581 -8.84 -27.26 19.35
N HIS A 582 -7.65 -27.58 18.82
CA HIS A 582 -7.44 -28.78 18.00
C HIS A 582 -6.36 -29.72 18.55
N GLY A 583 -5.60 -29.29 19.56
CA GLY A 583 -4.45 -30.02 20.06
C GLY A 583 -4.77 -31.39 20.67
N SER A 584 -5.87 -31.51 21.42
CA SER A 584 -6.27 -32.78 22.07
C SER A 584 -6.50 -33.92 21.07
N ASP A 585 -7.12 -33.59 19.93
CA ASP A 585 -7.52 -34.57 18.91
C ASP A 585 -6.31 -35.07 18.10
N LEU A 586 -5.22 -34.31 18.12
CA LEU A 586 -4.00 -34.59 17.38
C LEU A 586 -2.98 -35.39 18.20
N VAL A 587 -3.16 -35.52 19.52
CA VAL A 587 -2.23 -36.28 20.40
C VAL A 587 -2.14 -37.75 20.00
N SER A 588 -3.26 -38.37 19.60
CA SER A 588 -3.27 -39.76 19.11
C SER A 588 -2.38 -39.93 17.87
N HIS A 589 -2.53 -39.01 16.90
CA HIS A 589 -1.73 -39.00 15.68
C HIS A 589 -0.23 -38.77 15.96
N LEU A 590 0.11 -37.91 16.93
CA LEU A 590 1.49 -37.70 17.38
C LEU A 590 2.08 -38.97 18.01
N SER A 591 1.31 -39.66 18.86
CA SER A 591 1.71 -40.93 19.45
C SER A 591 1.96 -41.99 18.37
N ASP A 592 1.09 -42.08 17.37
CA ASP A 592 1.23 -43.01 16.24
C ASP A 592 2.50 -42.73 15.42
N THR A 593 2.79 -41.46 15.12
CA THR A 593 4.05 -41.06 14.46
C THR A 593 5.26 -41.47 15.30
N LEU A 594 5.25 -41.20 16.61
CA LEU A 594 6.35 -41.58 17.52
C LEU A 594 6.50 -43.09 17.73
N ASN A 595 5.46 -43.89 17.43
CA ASN A 595 5.52 -45.34 17.43
C ASN A 595 6.01 -45.90 16.08
N SER A 596 5.65 -45.25 14.97
CA SER A 596 5.88 -45.75 13.61
C SER A 596 7.21 -45.31 13.01
N CYS A 597 7.78 -44.19 13.46
CA CYS A 597 8.96 -43.56 12.86
C CYS A 597 10.25 -43.78 13.67
N THR A 598 10.61 -45.04 13.93
CA THR A 598 11.83 -45.40 14.70
C THR A 598 13.12 -45.40 13.87
N ASP A 599 13.01 -45.42 12.55
CA ASP A 599 14.15 -45.50 11.64
C ASP A 599 14.84 -44.13 11.46
N ASP A 600 16.04 -44.11 10.88
CA ASP A 600 16.79 -42.87 10.58
C ASP A 600 16.01 -41.93 9.64
N ALA A 601 15.23 -42.49 8.70
CA ALA A 601 14.34 -41.72 7.82
C ALA A 601 13.21 -41.00 8.59
N GLY A 602 12.86 -41.50 9.78
CA GLY A 602 11.83 -40.96 10.66
C GLY A 602 12.33 -39.89 11.66
N ASP A 603 13.62 -39.54 11.64
CA ASP A 603 14.22 -38.57 12.58
C ASP A 603 13.50 -37.21 12.51
N LEU A 604 13.24 -36.71 11.29
CA LEU A 604 12.59 -35.42 11.09
C LEU A 604 11.12 -35.43 11.55
N ALA A 605 10.39 -36.51 11.28
CA ALA A 605 9.00 -36.66 11.74
C ALA A 605 8.94 -36.74 13.28
N THR A 606 9.86 -37.48 13.90
CA THR A 606 9.97 -37.57 15.37
C THR A 606 10.27 -36.20 15.99
N SER A 607 11.19 -35.44 15.40
CA SER A 607 11.51 -34.06 15.81
C SER A 607 10.29 -33.15 15.73
N TYR A 608 9.55 -33.15 14.62
CA TYR A 608 8.33 -32.35 14.50
C TYR A 608 7.22 -32.78 15.47
N ALA A 609 7.11 -34.07 15.77
CA ALA A 609 6.14 -34.56 16.74
C ALA A 609 6.49 -34.06 18.16
N LEU A 610 7.77 -34.09 18.54
CA LEU A 610 8.25 -33.54 19.82
C LEU A 610 8.03 -32.03 19.90
N ASP A 611 8.34 -31.28 18.84
CA ASP A 611 8.10 -29.84 18.78
C ASP A 611 6.59 -29.50 18.94
N ALA A 612 5.71 -30.31 18.35
CA ALA A 612 4.26 -30.17 18.52
C ALA A 612 3.83 -30.44 19.98
N ILE A 613 4.37 -31.49 20.60
CA ILE A 613 4.13 -31.80 22.02
C ILE A 613 4.59 -30.65 22.92
N VAL A 614 5.75 -30.05 22.63
CA VAL A 614 6.24 -28.87 23.35
C VAL A 614 5.24 -27.71 23.28
N ALA A 615 4.70 -27.44 22.09
CA ALA A 615 3.66 -26.41 21.91
C ALA A 615 2.41 -26.71 22.76
N LEU A 616 1.97 -27.98 22.78
CA LEU A 616 0.84 -28.42 23.58
C LEU A 616 1.12 -28.27 25.10
N CYS A 617 2.30 -28.62 25.57
CA CYS A 617 2.69 -28.43 26.98
C CYS A 617 2.71 -26.95 27.38
N ASN A 618 3.23 -26.06 26.53
CA ASN A 618 3.23 -24.61 26.77
C ASN A 618 1.82 -24.01 26.85
N SER A 619 0.87 -24.56 26.08
CA SER A 619 -0.54 -24.14 26.13
C SER A 619 -1.35 -24.75 27.29
N HIS A 620 -0.71 -25.55 28.15
CA HIS A 620 -1.34 -26.35 29.22
C HIS A 620 -2.43 -27.33 28.74
N THR A 621 -2.48 -27.65 27.45
CA THR A 621 -3.43 -28.65 26.90
C THR A 621 -3.02 -30.07 27.27
N VAL A 622 -1.72 -30.31 27.43
CA VAL A 622 -1.15 -31.59 27.83
C VAL A 622 -0.19 -31.39 28.99
N ASN A 623 -0.26 -32.27 29.99
CA ASN A 623 0.64 -32.21 31.16
C ASN A 623 2.05 -32.75 30.79
N ILE A 624 3.08 -31.98 31.12
CA ILE A 624 4.47 -32.31 30.81
C ILE A 624 4.97 -33.57 31.55
N ILE A 625 4.52 -33.79 32.79
CA ILE A 625 4.97 -34.92 33.64
C ILE A 625 4.42 -36.24 33.11
N SER A 626 3.13 -36.30 32.80
CA SER A 626 2.51 -37.51 32.24
C SER A 626 3.06 -37.82 30.85
N THR A 627 3.35 -36.78 30.06
CA THR A 627 3.95 -36.90 28.73
C THR A 627 5.37 -37.47 28.81
N TRP A 628 6.22 -36.94 29.70
CA TRP A 628 7.56 -37.46 29.90
C TRP A 628 7.57 -38.91 30.39
N ARG A 629 6.62 -39.29 31.25
CA ARG A 629 6.49 -40.69 31.70
C ARG A 629 6.34 -41.66 30.53
N VAL A 630 5.56 -41.29 29.52
CA VAL A 630 5.36 -42.11 28.32
C VAL A 630 6.58 -42.07 27.40
N LEU A 631 7.14 -40.87 27.18
CA LEU A 631 8.25 -40.67 26.24
C LEU A 631 9.60 -41.19 26.76
N SER A 632 9.86 -41.11 28.07
CA SER A 632 11.14 -41.44 28.71
C SER A 632 11.66 -42.83 28.34
N SER A 633 10.77 -43.84 28.30
CA SER A 633 11.11 -45.22 27.94
C SER A 633 11.74 -45.35 26.55
N LYS A 634 11.32 -44.50 25.60
CA LYS A 634 11.80 -44.51 24.21
C LYS A 634 13.04 -43.66 24.02
N PHE A 635 13.07 -42.47 24.63
CA PHE A 635 14.12 -41.49 24.39
C PHE A 635 15.40 -41.74 25.21
N ARG A 636 15.38 -42.67 26.17
CA ARG A 636 16.58 -43.08 26.95
C ARG A 636 17.74 -43.57 26.08
N HIS A 637 17.48 -44.12 24.90
CA HIS A 637 18.51 -44.66 24.00
C HIS A 637 18.50 -43.98 22.63
N GLU A 638 17.83 -42.83 22.50
CA GLU A 638 17.78 -42.08 21.26
C GLU A 638 19.16 -41.54 20.89
N ARG A 639 19.57 -41.76 19.64
CA ARG A 639 20.88 -41.34 19.11
C ARG A 639 20.74 -40.38 17.93
N ARG A 640 19.54 -40.24 17.37
CA ARG A 640 19.30 -39.43 16.19
C ARG A 640 19.36 -37.93 16.53
N PRO A 641 20.10 -37.12 15.75
CA PRO A 641 20.44 -35.77 16.13
C PRO A 641 19.24 -34.80 16.11
N LYS A 642 18.29 -34.92 15.17
CA LYS A 642 17.17 -33.97 15.11
C LYS A 642 16.17 -34.22 16.24
N ALA A 643 15.86 -35.49 16.53
CA ALA A 643 15.03 -35.88 17.67
C ALA A 643 15.62 -35.41 19.01
N LEU A 644 16.94 -35.55 19.20
CA LEU A 644 17.63 -35.07 20.41
C LEU A 644 17.58 -33.55 20.56
N LYS A 645 17.68 -32.77 19.48
CA LYS A 645 17.51 -31.30 19.53
C LYS A 645 16.12 -30.91 20.03
N SER A 646 15.07 -31.50 19.46
CA SER A 646 13.69 -31.25 19.89
C SER A 646 13.46 -31.72 21.34
N LEU A 647 14.11 -32.80 21.76
CA LEU A 647 14.08 -33.26 23.14
C LEU A 647 14.74 -32.25 24.11
N TYR A 648 15.88 -31.66 23.76
CA TYR A 648 16.50 -30.63 24.60
C TYR A 648 15.65 -29.36 24.66
N ARG A 649 14.95 -29.01 23.59
CA ARG A 649 13.94 -27.94 23.62
C ARG A 649 12.80 -28.30 24.57
N PHE A 650 12.30 -29.54 24.55
CA PHE A 650 11.33 -30.01 25.53
C PHE A 650 11.84 -29.84 26.97
N PHE A 651 13.09 -30.20 27.25
CA PHE A 651 13.69 -29.98 28.56
C PHE A 651 13.80 -28.50 28.94
N ALA A 652 14.07 -27.62 27.99
CA ALA A 652 14.12 -26.18 28.22
C ALA A 652 12.80 -25.61 28.75
N HIS A 653 11.66 -26.24 28.43
CA HIS A 653 10.34 -25.78 28.86
C HIS A 653 9.91 -26.30 30.23
N ILE A 654 10.60 -27.31 30.79
CA ILE A 654 10.30 -27.86 32.12
C ILE A 654 10.33 -26.78 33.22
N PRO A 655 11.38 -25.94 33.33
CA PRO A 655 11.45 -24.92 34.38
C PRO A 655 10.31 -23.89 34.35
N LEU A 656 9.74 -23.63 33.17
CA LEU A 656 8.77 -22.55 32.93
C LEU A 656 7.36 -22.88 33.43
N LEU A 657 7.04 -24.17 33.66
CA LEU A 657 5.71 -24.63 34.04
C LEU A 657 5.52 -24.81 35.56
N HIS A 658 6.55 -24.47 36.35
CA HIS A 658 6.65 -24.46 37.82
C HIS A 658 5.49 -25.16 38.58
N THR A 659 5.61 -26.48 38.77
CA THR A 659 4.72 -27.25 39.64
C THR A 659 5.51 -27.84 40.81
N PRO A 660 5.21 -27.48 42.07
CA PRO A 660 5.98 -27.95 43.23
C PRO A 660 5.55 -29.37 43.62
N THR A 661 5.92 -30.36 42.82
CA THR A 661 5.68 -31.79 43.09
C THR A 661 6.99 -32.56 43.10
N LEU A 662 7.06 -33.63 43.90
CA LEU A 662 8.25 -34.51 43.95
C LEU A 662 8.55 -35.15 42.58
N GLU A 663 7.51 -35.47 41.80
CA GLU A 663 7.66 -35.99 40.44
C GLU A 663 8.27 -34.97 39.48
N TYR A 664 8.02 -33.67 39.70
CA TYR A 664 8.62 -32.59 38.92
C TYR A 664 10.11 -32.43 39.22
N GLU A 665 10.51 -32.51 40.51
CA GLU A 665 11.93 -32.46 40.89
C GLU A 665 12.74 -33.62 40.30
N GLN A 666 12.18 -34.84 40.30
CA GLN A 666 12.82 -36.00 39.65
C GLN A 666 13.01 -35.79 38.14
N LEU A 667 12.02 -35.19 37.49
CA LEU A 667 12.05 -34.88 36.07
C LEU A 667 13.06 -33.76 35.73
N VAL A 668 13.25 -32.79 36.62
CA VAL A 668 14.31 -31.77 36.52
C VAL A 668 15.69 -32.41 36.66
N ASP A 669 15.88 -33.29 37.64
CA ASP A 669 17.14 -34.00 37.86
C ASP A 669 17.51 -34.88 36.63
N GLU A 670 16.55 -35.65 36.09
CA GLU A 670 16.74 -36.44 34.86
C GLU A 670 17.10 -35.58 33.63
N ALA A 671 16.41 -34.45 33.46
CA ALA A 671 16.67 -33.52 32.36
C ALA A 671 18.06 -32.89 32.46
N LEU A 672 18.46 -32.44 33.66
CA LEU A 672 19.78 -31.87 33.91
C LEU A 672 20.90 -32.89 33.69
N GLU A 673 20.72 -34.14 34.13
CA GLU A 673 21.68 -35.21 33.91
C GLU A 673 21.92 -35.44 32.41
N GLN A 674 20.85 -35.52 31.61
CA GLN A 674 20.96 -35.71 30.15
C GLN A 674 21.61 -34.51 29.45
N LEU A 675 21.24 -33.29 29.83
CA LEU A 675 21.84 -32.07 29.25
C LEU A 675 23.34 -32.01 29.55
N TRP A 676 23.75 -32.21 30.81
CA TRP A 676 25.16 -32.18 31.19
C TRP A 676 25.98 -33.35 30.65
N LEU A 677 25.38 -34.53 30.51
CA LEU A 677 26.01 -35.68 29.84
C LEU A 677 26.37 -35.35 28.39
N THR A 678 25.50 -34.64 27.67
CA THR A 678 25.72 -34.28 26.27
C THR A 678 26.75 -33.15 26.11
N VAL A 679 26.78 -32.21 27.05
CA VAL A 679 27.80 -31.15 27.11
C VAL A 679 29.19 -31.71 27.43
N SER A 680 29.27 -32.81 28.19
CA SER A 680 30.56 -33.38 28.65
C SER A 680 31.16 -34.45 27.74
N ARG A 681 30.37 -35.01 26.81
CA ARG A 681 30.83 -36.03 25.88
C ARG A 681 31.60 -35.39 24.72
N SER A 682 32.83 -35.86 24.50
CA SER A 682 33.68 -35.44 23.37
C SER A 682 33.05 -35.74 22.00
N ASP A 683 32.30 -36.84 21.92
CA ASP A 683 31.81 -37.43 20.66
C ASP A 683 30.45 -36.86 20.21
N SER A 684 29.86 -35.92 20.96
CA SER A 684 28.56 -35.33 20.61
C SER A 684 28.69 -34.26 19.52
N GLU A 685 27.73 -34.18 18.61
CA GLU A 685 27.70 -33.14 17.56
C GLU A 685 27.71 -31.72 18.17
N PRO A 686 28.44 -30.74 17.59
CA PRO A 686 28.54 -29.38 18.14
C PRO A 686 27.20 -28.65 18.18
N GLU A 687 26.27 -28.98 17.27
CA GLU A 687 24.92 -28.41 17.25
C GLU A 687 24.06 -28.92 18.41
N LEU A 688 24.23 -30.18 18.83
CA LEU A 688 23.53 -30.75 19.98
C LEU A 688 23.96 -30.08 21.28
N VAL A 689 25.27 -29.86 21.45
CA VAL A 689 25.82 -29.15 22.60
C VAL A 689 25.32 -27.71 22.67
N ARG A 690 25.19 -27.02 21.52
CA ARG A 690 24.64 -25.65 21.47
C ARG A 690 23.17 -25.59 21.93
N GLU A 691 22.34 -26.53 21.48
CA GLU A 691 20.93 -26.62 21.92
C GLU A 691 20.83 -27.01 23.39
N ALA A 692 21.64 -27.96 23.87
CA ALA A 692 21.69 -28.34 25.27
C ALA A 692 22.07 -27.16 26.19
N LEU A 693 23.10 -26.39 25.82
CA LEU A 693 23.47 -25.15 26.53
C LEU A 693 22.37 -24.08 26.46
N SER A 694 21.63 -24.01 25.36
CA SER A 694 20.49 -23.11 25.26
C SER A 694 19.35 -23.54 26.19
N ALA A 695 19.10 -24.85 26.33
CA ALA A 695 18.11 -25.39 27.25
C ALA A 695 18.47 -25.11 28.71
N LEU A 696 19.77 -25.23 29.07
CA LEU A 696 20.27 -24.94 30.41
C LEU A 696 20.03 -23.50 30.87
N LYS A 697 19.83 -22.53 29.96
CA LYS A 697 19.54 -21.12 30.31
C LYS A 697 18.28 -20.97 31.16
N ASN A 698 17.28 -21.80 30.92
CA ASN A 698 16.00 -21.69 31.60
C ASN A 698 16.03 -22.27 33.03
N PHE A 699 17.13 -22.94 33.43
CA PHE A 699 17.30 -23.50 34.76
C PHE A 699 18.01 -22.48 35.67
N GLU A 700 17.30 -21.97 36.67
CA GLU A 700 17.83 -20.96 37.59
C GLU A 700 18.90 -21.53 38.54
N ILE A 701 20.01 -20.79 38.68
CA ILE A 701 21.12 -21.12 39.59
C ILE A 701 20.64 -21.00 41.04
N GLY A 702 20.85 -22.04 41.84
CA GLY A 702 20.54 -22.04 43.26
C GLY A 702 19.11 -22.46 43.62
N SER A 703 18.15 -22.35 42.69
CA SER A 703 16.80 -22.92 42.88
C SER A 703 16.66 -24.31 42.26
N LEU A 704 17.01 -24.46 40.98
CA LEU A 704 16.86 -25.72 40.24
C LEU A 704 18.23 -26.34 39.91
N LEU A 705 19.22 -25.51 39.58
CA LEU A 705 20.59 -25.95 39.33
C LEU A 705 21.44 -25.85 40.59
N SER A 706 21.75 -27.00 41.20
CA SER A 706 22.72 -27.15 42.30
C SER A 706 24.02 -27.83 41.87
N MET A 707 25.06 -27.74 42.72
CA MET A 707 26.39 -28.31 42.46
C MET A 707 26.39 -29.80 42.10
N ARG A 708 25.41 -30.57 42.56
CA ARG A 708 25.30 -32.02 42.30
C ARG A 708 25.15 -32.35 40.81
N HIS A 709 24.52 -31.48 40.03
CA HIS A 709 24.22 -31.71 38.61
C HIS A 709 25.38 -31.38 37.66
N ILE A 710 26.32 -30.55 38.10
CA ILE A 710 27.41 -30.09 37.23
C ILE A 710 28.50 -31.17 37.15
N PRO A 711 28.96 -31.61 35.97
CA PRO A 711 29.98 -32.64 35.82
C PRO A 711 31.31 -32.29 36.51
N MET A 712 31.99 -33.32 37.04
CA MET A 712 33.28 -33.17 37.76
C MET A 712 34.37 -32.47 36.93
N GLN A 713 34.32 -32.59 35.60
CA GLN A 713 35.25 -31.96 34.67
C GLN A 713 35.29 -30.43 34.83
N TYR A 714 34.16 -29.79 35.18
CA TYR A 714 34.04 -28.34 35.32
C TYR A 714 34.21 -27.85 36.77
N ARG A 715 34.44 -28.76 37.74
CA ARG A 715 34.55 -28.45 39.18
C ARG A 715 36.00 -28.25 39.69
N GLN A 716 37.00 -28.75 38.98
CA GLN A 716 38.39 -28.79 39.47
C GLN A 716 38.95 -27.37 39.67
N ASP A 717 39.55 -27.13 40.85
CA ASP A 717 40.20 -25.90 41.35
C ASP A 717 39.36 -24.84 42.08
N THR A 718 38.16 -25.15 42.58
CA THR A 718 37.51 -24.28 43.58
C THR A 718 38.16 -24.46 44.97
N PRO A 719 38.70 -23.41 45.61
CA PRO A 719 39.27 -23.52 46.95
C PRO A 719 38.14 -23.82 47.95
N GLY A 720 38.03 -25.08 48.38
CA GLY A 720 37.07 -25.51 49.40
C GLY A 720 36.54 -26.94 49.29
N VAL A 721 36.76 -27.67 48.18
CA VAL A 721 36.30 -29.06 48.06
C VAL A 721 37.29 -29.99 48.77
N ARG A 722 37.14 -30.15 50.09
CA ARG A 722 37.73 -31.30 50.80
C ARG A 722 36.93 -32.54 50.46
N GLU A 723 37.65 -33.62 50.19
CA GLU A 723 37.12 -34.96 49.89
C GLU A 723 36.08 -35.40 50.94
N PHE A 724 34.95 -35.90 50.47
CA PHE A 724 33.96 -36.59 51.31
C PHE A 724 34.55 -37.94 51.74
N VAL A 725 35.26 -37.98 52.86
CA VAL A 725 35.45 -39.22 53.64
C VAL A 725 34.26 -39.30 54.59
N GLY A 726 33.50 -40.39 54.46
CA GLY A 726 32.17 -40.55 55.05
C GLY A 726 32.05 -40.20 56.53
N GLY A 727 31.02 -39.42 56.83
CA GLY A 727 30.54 -39.15 58.18
C GLY A 727 29.30 -38.27 58.09
N ARG A 728 28.17 -38.72 58.65
CA ARG A 728 26.93 -37.95 58.74
C ARG A 728 27.19 -36.70 59.57
N GLU A 729 27.06 -35.51 58.97
CA GLU A 729 26.81 -34.27 59.71
C GLU A 729 26.26 -33.21 58.75
N VAL A 730 25.24 -32.50 59.23
CA VAL A 730 24.56 -31.30 58.71
C VAL A 730 24.99 -30.85 57.31
N VAL A 731 24.10 -30.99 56.32
CA VAL A 731 24.27 -30.44 54.97
C VAL A 731 24.48 -28.93 55.10
N ASP A 732 25.72 -28.50 54.95
CA ASP A 732 26.11 -27.10 54.98
C ASP A 732 25.54 -26.47 53.71
N LEU A 733 24.48 -25.67 53.81
CA LEU A 733 23.77 -25.03 52.69
C LEU A 733 24.72 -24.25 51.75
N GLN A 734 25.93 -23.91 52.21
CA GLN A 734 26.98 -23.25 51.44
C GLN A 734 27.68 -24.18 50.43
N GLN A 735 27.64 -25.51 50.62
CA GLN A 735 28.31 -26.50 49.75
C GLN A 735 27.48 -26.89 48.51
N GLU A 736 26.16 -26.67 48.51
CA GLU A 736 25.29 -26.92 47.35
C GLU A 736 25.29 -25.76 46.34
N MET A 737 25.85 -24.61 46.72
CA MET A 737 25.85 -23.39 45.91
C MET A 737 26.95 -23.43 44.84
N VAL A 738 26.60 -23.12 43.59
CA VAL A 738 27.53 -23.15 42.45
C VAL A 738 28.50 -21.96 42.50
N PRO A 739 29.83 -22.19 42.63
CA PRO A 739 30.82 -21.11 42.59
C PRO A 739 30.90 -20.47 41.20
N GLY A 740 31.20 -19.16 41.14
CA GLY A 740 31.29 -18.42 39.87
C GLY A 740 32.38 -18.96 38.94
N GLU A 741 33.45 -19.54 39.50
CA GLU A 741 34.61 -20.10 38.80
C GLU A 741 34.22 -21.26 37.86
N VAL A 742 33.15 -22.00 38.17
CA VAL A 742 32.65 -23.11 37.34
C VAL A 742 32.31 -22.65 35.92
N TRP A 743 31.79 -21.43 35.77
CA TRP A 743 31.45 -20.85 34.47
C TRP A 743 32.69 -20.49 33.64
N VAL A 744 33.80 -20.15 34.31
CA VAL A 744 35.09 -19.92 33.65
C VAL A 744 35.69 -21.25 33.19
N HIS A 745 35.62 -22.29 34.04
CA HIS A 745 36.05 -23.64 33.66
C HIS A 745 35.22 -24.23 32.52
N LEU A 746 33.92 -23.91 32.47
CA LEU A 746 33.07 -24.26 31.33
C LEU A 746 33.63 -23.65 30.03
N LEU A 747 34.00 -22.37 30.02
CA LEU A 747 34.57 -21.73 28.83
C LEU A 747 35.94 -22.30 28.44
N GLN A 748 36.75 -22.73 29.40
CA GLN A 748 38.09 -23.30 29.14
C GLN A 748 38.04 -24.73 28.61
N LYS A 749 37.15 -25.56 29.15
CA LYS A 749 37.11 -27.00 28.85
C LYS A 749 36.12 -27.37 27.76
N ILE A 750 35.25 -26.45 27.35
CA ILE A 750 34.32 -26.69 26.25
C ILE A 750 35.01 -26.57 24.90
N ARG A 751 34.50 -27.30 23.91
CA ARG A 751 34.98 -27.21 22.53
C ARG A 751 34.83 -25.78 21.98
N PRO A 752 35.82 -25.26 21.24
CA PRO A 752 35.81 -23.88 20.72
C PRO A 752 34.56 -23.54 19.91
N GLU A 753 34.02 -24.48 19.12
CA GLU A 753 32.84 -24.28 18.27
C GLU A 753 31.55 -24.05 19.07
N CYS A 754 31.52 -24.49 20.33
CA CYS A 754 30.39 -24.33 21.25
C CYS A 754 30.55 -23.15 22.21
N GLY A 755 31.72 -22.50 22.24
CA GLY A 755 32.05 -21.43 23.18
C GLY A 755 31.10 -20.23 23.11
N ALA A 756 30.58 -19.93 21.91
CA ALA A 756 29.56 -18.90 21.70
C ALA A 756 28.26 -19.16 22.49
N ALA A 757 27.79 -20.41 22.50
CA ALA A 757 26.56 -20.78 23.22
C ALA A 757 26.79 -20.82 24.74
N ALA A 758 27.98 -21.25 25.18
CA ALA A 758 28.37 -21.18 26.59
C ALA A 758 28.47 -19.72 27.07
N ALA A 759 29.02 -18.82 26.25
CA ALA A 759 29.04 -17.39 26.54
C ALA A 759 27.62 -16.80 26.66
N ASP A 760 26.69 -17.21 25.78
CA ASP A 760 25.30 -16.76 25.85
C ASP A 760 24.57 -17.32 27.09
N LEU A 761 24.90 -18.53 27.57
CA LEU A 761 24.42 -19.08 28.84
C LEU A 761 24.89 -18.25 30.03
N ILE A 762 26.20 -17.96 30.08
CA ILE A 762 26.81 -17.14 31.12
C ILE A 762 26.22 -15.73 31.12
N ALA A 763 26.02 -15.13 29.94
CA ALA A 763 25.39 -13.82 29.82
C ALA A 763 23.95 -13.82 30.37
N HIS A 764 23.18 -14.89 30.18
CA HIS A 764 21.83 -15.00 30.74
C HIS A 764 21.86 -15.03 32.28
N HIS A 765 22.79 -15.78 32.87
CA HIS A 765 22.94 -15.81 34.33
C HIS A 765 23.45 -14.47 34.89
N ILE A 766 24.37 -13.79 34.20
CA ILE A 766 24.80 -12.43 34.53
C ILE A 766 23.63 -11.44 34.44
N TYR A 767 22.76 -11.58 33.43
CA TYR A 767 21.57 -10.75 33.28
C TYR A 767 20.62 -10.89 34.48
N ALA A 768 20.34 -12.13 34.89
CA ALA A 768 19.50 -12.41 36.06
C ALA A 768 20.12 -11.84 37.35
N GLU A 769 21.44 -11.99 37.51
CA GLU A 769 22.18 -11.46 38.65
C GLU A 769 22.12 -9.92 38.72
N ILE A 770 22.40 -9.23 37.61
CA ILE A 770 22.37 -7.76 37.51
C ILE A 770 20.97 -7.21 37.78
N ASN A 771 19.92 -7.92 37.34
CA ASN A 771 18.55 -7.51 37.62
C ASN A 771 18.29 -7.42 39.13
N GLY A 772 18.83 -8.36 39.91
CA GLY A 772 18.76 -8.42 41.37
C GLY A 772 19.62 -7.39 42.13
N TYR A 773 20.53 -6.66 41.47
CA TYR A 773 21.40 -5.71 42.16
C TYR A 773 20.66 -4.49 42.73
N ARG A 774 20.98 -4.17 43.99
CA ARG A 774 20.52 -2.96 44.70
C ARG A 774 21.48 -1.80 44.49
N SER A 775 21.01 -0.56 44.72
CA SER A 775 21.79 0.67 44.49
C SER A 775 23.13 0.74 45.26
N GLY A 776 23.27 0.00 46.36
CA GLY A 776 24.51 -0.06 47.15
C GLY A 776 25.72 -0.62 46.41
N VAL A 777 25.52 -1.53 45.44
CA VAL A 777 26.61 -2.13 44.63
C VAL A 777 27.23 -1.12 43.66
N TYR A 778 26.51 -0.04 43.34
CA TYR A 778 26.94 0.99 42.39
C TYR A 778 27.59 2.22 43.05
N ARG A 779 27.67 2.27 44.39
CA ARG A 779 28.25 3.42 45.10
C ARG A 779 29.78 3.41 45.00
N LEU A 780 30.32 4.36 44.24
CA LEU A 780 31.73 4.75 44.32
C LEU A 780 31.94 5.75 45.48
N PRO A 781 32.96 5.58 46.33
CA PRO A 781 33.39 6.62 47.26
C PRO A 781 33.85 7.86 46.49
N GLU A 782 33.35 9.05 46.86
CA GLU A 782 33.70 10.32 46.22
C GLU A 782 35.22 10.53 46.16
N GLY A 783 35.75 10.84 44.96
CA GLY A 783 37.17 11.11 44.74
C GLY A 783 38.09 9.91 44.55
N LYS A 784 37.59 8.66 44.59
CA LYS A 784 38.40 7.46 44.27
C LYS A 784 38.25 7.04 42.80
N PRO A 785 39.33 6.61 42.12
CA PRO A 785 39.24 6.05 40.77
C PRO A 785 38.45 4.73 40.76
N GLU A 786 37.93 4.36 39.59
CA GLU A 786 37.23 3.08 39.39
C GLU A 786 38.13 1.90 39.80
N PRO A 787 37.58 0.88 40.49
CA PRO A 787 38.39 -0.21 41.02
C PRO A 787 38.82 -1.17 39.89
N ARG A 788 40.00 -1.81 40.05
CA ARG A 788 40.51 -2.84 39.12
C ARG A 788 39.83 -4.22 39.26
N LYS A 789 39.04 -4.41 40.31
CA LYS A 789 38.27 -5.63 40.58
C LYS A 789 36.88 -5.22 41.05
N LEU A 790 35.86 -5.99 40.68
CA LEU A 790 34.51 -5.79 41.16
C LEU A 790 34.45 -6.00 42.69
N GLN A 791 34.03 -4.97 43.43
CA GLN A 791 33.93 -5.00 44.89
C GLN A 791 32.48 -5.24 45.32
N GLY A 792 32.28 -6.02 46.39
CA GLY A 792 30.94 -6.24 46.99
C GLY A 792 30.07 -7.30 46.31
N LEU A 793 30.62 -8.10 45.38
CA LEU A 793 29.92 -9.24 44.77
C LEU A 793 30.24 -10.56 45.50
N PHE A 794 29.26 -11.46 45.56
CA PHE A 794 29.40 -12.76 46.22
C PHE A 794 30.37 -13.69 45.45
N PRO A 795 31.00 -14.67 46.14
CA PRO A 795 31.82 -15.69 45.48
C PRO A 795 31.10 -16.47 44.37
N GLN A 796 29.79 -16.63 44.48
CA GLN A 796 28.91 -17.34 43.53
C GLN A 796 28.61 -16.54 42.25
N SER A 797 29.00 -15.27 42.21
CA SER A 797 28.72 -14.36 41.09
C SER A 797 29.42 -14.83 39.80
N PRO A 798 28.68 -15.22 38.74
CA PRO A 798 29.27 -15.47 37.43
C PRO A 798 29.95 -14.22 36.88
N LEU A 799 29.39 -13.03 37.10
CA LEU A 799 29.98 -11.77 36.65
C LEU A 799 31.36 -11.54 37.27
N ARG A 800 31.49 -11.72 38.60
CA ARG A 800 32.76 -11.55 39.32
C ARG A 800 33.84 -12.49 38.77
N ALA A 801 33.50 -13.76 38.57
CA ALA A 801 34.47 -14.78 38.14
C ALA A 801 34.95 -14.54 36.71
N VAL A 802 34.03 -14.28 35.77
CA VAL A 802 34.38 -14.04 34.35
C VAL A 802 35.18 -12.75 34.20
N VAL A 803 34.79 -11.66 34.88
CA VAL A 803 35.57 -10.41 34.83
C VAL A 803 36.94 -10.58 35.47
N SER A 804 37.05 -11.28 36.60
CA SER A 804 38.34 -11.55 37.24
C SER A 804 39.27 -12.38 36.35
N TYR A 805 38.73 -13.33 35.61
CA TYR A 805 39.46 -14.10 34.60
C TYR A 805 39.96 -13.21 33.47
N VAL A 806 39.09 -12.40 32.85
CA VAL A 806 39.46 -11.50 31.75
C VAL A 806 40.52 -10.48 32.20
N VAL A 807 40.36 -9.87 33.38
CA VAL A 807 41.36 -8.95 33.95
C VAL A 807 42.70 -9.65 34.24
N GLY A 808 42.66 -10.92 34.64
CA GLY A 808 43.86 -11.75 34.78
C GLY A 808 44.57 -12.00 33.45
N GLN A 809 43.80 -12.30 32.40
CA GLN A 809 44.33 -12.56 31.05
C GLN A 809 44.89 -11.30 30.37
N ALA A 810 44.35 -10.12 30.69
CA ALA A 810 44.85 -8.85 30.16
C ALA A 810 46.34 -8.58 30.47
N ARG A 811 46.90 -9.23 31.50
CA ARG A 811 48.32 -9.10 31.87
C ARG A 811 49.28 -9.73 30.87
N PHE A 812 48.79 -10.68 30.06
CA PHE A 812 49.60 -11.41 29.09
C PHE A 812 49.59 -10.76 27.70
N GLY A 813 48.76 -9.74 27.47
CA GLY A 813 48.72 -8.98 26.20
C GLY A 813 48.50 -9.90 25.00
N ASP A 814 49.44 -9.90 24.05
CA ASP A 814 49.38 -10.73 22.83
C ASP A 814 49.69 -12.23 23.09
N HIS A 815 50.18 -12.60 24.28
CA HIS A 815 50.65 -13.96 24.60
C HIS A 815 49.58 -14.80 25.31
N VAL A 816 48.29 -14.53 25.07
CA VAL A 816 47.19 -15.31 25.66
C VAL A 816 47.22 -16.73 25.10
N THR A 817 47.33 -17.72 25.99
CA THR A 817 47.43 -19.15 25.63
C THR A 817 46.18 -19.67 24.92
N GLU A 818 44.99 -19.16 25.28
CA GLU A 818 43.70 -19.57 24.75
C GLU A 818 42.84 -18.37 24.32
N PRO A 819 43.07 -17.80 23.12
CA PRO A 819 42.42 -16.56 22.67
C PRO A 819 40.89 -16.70 22.49
N HIS A 820 40.42 -17.90 22.17
CA HIS A 820 39.00 -18.20 21.98
C HIS A 820 38.21 -18.14 23.30
N VAL A 821 38.80 -18.55 24.43
CA VAL A 821 38.17 -18.49 25.75
C VAL A 821 37.97 -17.04 26.18
N VAL A 822 38.99 -16.20 25.98
CA VAL A 822 38.92 -14.76 26.27
C VAL A 822 37.89 -14.08 25.38
N THR A 823 37.86 -14.39 24.09
CA THR A 823 36.87 -13.84 23.15
C THR A 823 35.44 -14.19 23.56
N ASN A 824 35.19 -15.43 23.97
CA ASN A 824 33.87 -15.87 24.46
C ASN A 824 33.52 -15.26 25.83
N ALA A 825 34.48 -15.08 26.72
CA ALA A 825 34.26 -14.35 27.97
C ALA A 825 33.90 -12.87 27.72
N LEU A 826 34.57 -12.21 26.77
CA LEU A 826 34.22 -10.85 26.33
C LEU A 826 32.83 -10.81 25.70
N ARG A 827 32.47 -11.80 24.87
CA ARG A 827 31.11 -11.94 24.32
C ARG A 827 30.05 -11.98 25.41
N ALA A 828 30.27 -12.77 26.47
CA ALA A 828 29.33 -12.90 27.58
C ALA A 828 29.06 -11.55 28.27
N ILE A 829 30.10 -10.72 28.42
CA ILE A 829 30.02 -9.39 29.07
C ILE A 829 29.51 -8.31 28.10
N SER A 830 29.66 -8.48 26.80
CA SER A 830 29.28 -7.49 25.79
C SER A 830 27.78 -7.34 25.54
N LYS A 831 26.95 -8.24 26.07
CA LYS A 831 25.50 -8.18 25.92
C LYS A 831 24.91 -6.96 26.64
N LYS A 832 23.74 -6.50 26.18
CA LYS A 832 23.02 -5.39 26.81
C LYS A 832 22.29 -5.90 28.05
N PHE A 833 22.68 -5.38 29.21
CA PHE A 833 22.11 -5.72 30.52
C PHE A 833 21.08 -4.67 30.99
N PRO A 834 20.19 -4.99 31.94
CA PRO A 834 19.10 -4.09 32.33
C PRO A 834 19.61 -2.91 33.18
N LYS A 835 20.74 -3.10 33.86
CA LYS A 835 21.50 -2.06 34.57
C LYS A 835 22.95 -2.12 34.08
N PRO A 836 23.74 -1.02 34.20
CA PRO A 836 25.16 -1.05 33.87
C PRO A 836 25.90 -2.08 34.72
N ILE A 837 27.08 -2.48 34.28
CA ILE A 837 27.95 -3.35 35.09
C ILE A 837 28.49 -2.48 36.24
N PRO A 838 28.65 -3.01 37.47
CA PRO A 838 29.21 -2.23 38.56
C PRO A 838 30.56 -1.61 38.21
N PRO A 839 30.93 -0.48 38.85
CA PRO A 839 32.12 0.29 38.48
C PRO A 839 33.39 -0.54 38.39
N LEU A 840 34.06 -0.48 37.24
CA LEU A 840 35.29 -1.19 36.91
C LEU A 840 36.15 -0.30 36.02
N ASP A 841 37.46 -0.32 36.21
CA ASP A 841 38.41 0.29 35.27
C ASP A 841 38.44 -0.50 33.96
N TRP A 842 37.88 0.04 32.88
CA TRP A 842 37.79 -0.64 31.56
C TRP A 842 39.04 -0.51 30.69
N CYS A 843 40.10 0.18 31.16
CA CYS A 843 41.32 0.38 30.37
C CYS A 843 42.03 -0.94 29.97
N PHE A 844 41.82 -2.03 30.72
CA PHE A 844 42.38 -3.34 30.38
C PHE A 844 41.87 -3.88 29.04
N LEU A 845 40.72 -3.44 28.52
CA LEU A 845 40.19 -3.94 27.24
C LEU A 845 41.12 -3.64 26.05
N HIS A 846 41.96 -2.61 26.15
CA HIS A 846 42.93 -2.27 25.10
C HIS A 846 43.89 -3.42 24.78
N SER A 847 44.24 -4.26 25.76
CA SER A 847 45.13 -5.40 25.53
C SER A 847 44.55 -6.45 24.58
N PHE A 848 43.24 -6.42 24.33
CA PHE A 848 42.55 -7.39 23.48
C PHE A 848 42.26 -6.86 22.06
N PHE A 849 42.67 -5.64 21.74
CA PHE A 849 42.37 -5.05 20.43
C PHE A 849 43.16 -5.69 19.28
N HIS A 850 44.32 -6.27 19.58
CA HIS A 850 45.18 -6.91 18.58
C HIS A 850 44.92 -8.41 18.43
N LEU A 851 44.03 -9.00 19.25
CA LEU A 851 43.81 -10.43 19.32
C LEU A 851 42.98 -10.99 18.14
N SER A 852 41.80 -10.42 17.90
CA SER A 852 40.93 -10.80 16.77
C SER A 852 39.88 -9.71 16.51
N PHE A 853 39.29 -9.71 15.31
CA PHE A 853 38.15 -8.82 15.00
C PHE A 853 36.98 -9.05 15.96
N GLU A 854 36.67 -10.31 16.28
CA GLU A 854 35.60 -10.63 17.23
C GLU A 854 35.89 -10.09 18.65
N ALA A 855 37.13 -10.22 19.13
CA ALA A 855 37.53 -9.66 20.41
C ALA A 855 37.39 -8.13 20.42
N ARG A 856 37.88 -7.44 19.38
CA ARG A 856 37.68 -5.99 19.20
C ARG A 856 36.21 -5.60 19.23
N LYS A 857 35.39 -6.28 18.43
CA LYS A 857 33.95 -6.06 18.36
C LYS A 857 33.31 -6.15 19.74
N TYR A 858 33.61 -7.19 20.52
CA TYR A 858 33.05 -7.33 21.87
C TYR A 858 33.59 -6.28 22.84
N CYS A 859 34.87 -5.89 22.76
CA CYS A 859 35.41 -4.78 23.55
C CYS A 859 34.70 -3.44 23.25
N LEU A 860 34.45 -3.13 21.98
CA LEU A 860 33.71 -1.93 21.56
C LEU A 860 32.26 -1.97 22.06
N LEU A 861 31.59 -3.12 21.98
CA LEU A 861 30.24 -3.31 22.51
C LEU A 861 30.18 -3.11 24.04
N ILE A 862 31.18 -3.62 24.78
CA ILE A 862 31.29 -3.40 26.23
C ILE A 862 31.45 -1.90 26.54
N ALA A 863 32.41 -1.24 25.87
CA ALA A 863 32.68 0.18 26.06
C ALA A 863 31.45 1.04 25.76
N LYS A 864 30.75 0.73 24.66
CA LYS A 864 29.49 1.36 24.27
C LYS A 864 28.39 1.18 25.31
N ASN A 865 28.18 -0.03 25.84
CA ASN A 865 27.17 -0.28 26.87
C ASN A 865 27.44 0.44 28.20
N GLN A 866 28.70 0.78 28.50
CA GLN A 866 29.11 1.47 29.73
C GLN A 866 29.39 2.97 29.55
N LEU A 867 29.27 3.50 28.33
CA LEU A 867 29.69 4.85 27.92
C LEU A 867 29.13 6.00 28.79
N LEU A 868 27.86 5.90 29.18
CA LEU A 868 27.17 6.92 29.97
C LEU A 868 27.54 6.88 31.45
N HIS A 869 27.98 5.72 31.94
CA HIS A 869 28.13 5.44 33.38
C HIS A 869 29.60 5.34 33.83
N SER A 870 30.54 5.06 32.92
CA SER A 870 31.96 4.92 33.23
C SER A 870 32.82 5.88 32.40
N GLY A 871 33.72 6.59 33.09
CA GLY A 871 34.66 7.51 32.46
C GLY A 871 35.79 6.80 31.71
N THR A 872 36.23 5.62 32.18
CA THR A 872 37.28 4.84 31.51
C THR A 872 36.77 4.20 30.21
N ALA A 873 35.53 3.71 30.19
CA ALA A 873 34.88 3.19 28.98
C ALA A 873 34.73 4.27 27.90
N ARG A 874 34.34 5.49 28.29
CA ARG A 874 34.25 6.64 27.37
C ARG A 874 35.59 6.99 26.74
N ARG A 875 36.63 7.15 27.56
CA ARG A 875 37.98 7.47 27.08
C ARG A 875 38.51 6.41 26.11
N LEU A 876 38.27 5.14 26.39
CA LEU A 876 38.68 4.04 25.51
C LEU A 876 38.01 4.13 24.13
N LEU A 877 36.71 4.44 24.08
CA LEU A 877 35.99 4.61 22.82
C LEU A 877 36.41 5.89 22.08
N GLU A 878 36.62 6.99 22.80
CA GLU A 878 37.12 8.25 22.23
C GLU A 878 38.49 8.09 21.60
N ASN A 879 39.44 7.46 22.31
CA ASN A 879 40.77 7.18 21.78
C ASN A 879 40.70 6.31 20.51
N PHE A 880 39.86 5.26 20.53
CA PHE A 880 39.68 4.41 19.35
C PHE A 880 39.14 5.16 18.13
N LEU A 881 38.17 6.07 18.31
CA LEU A 881 37.63 6.88 17.20
C LEU A 881 38.65 7.90 16.66
N VAL A 882 39.51 8.44 17.55
CA VAL A 882 40.58 9.36 17.16
C VAL A 882 41.65 8.64 16.35
N ASP A 883 42.07 7.47 16.82
CA ASP A 883 43.14 6.66 16.23
C ASP A 883 42.67 5.80 15.04
N PHE A 884 41.38 5.83 14.70
CA PHE A 884 40.83 5.02 13.60
C PHE A 884 41.38 5.47 12.24
N GLU A 885 41.98 4.51 11.53
CA GLU A 885 42.42 4.65 10.13
C GLU A 885 41.55 3.76 9.22
N PRO A 886 40.87 4.34 8.21
CA PRO A 886 39.85 3.63 7.42
C PRO A 886 40.43 2.57 6.46
N ASN A 887 41.74 2.56 6.23
CA ASN A 887 42.40 1.61 5.30
C ASN A 887 42.56 0.19 5.88
N CYS A 888 42.29 -0.01 7.17
CA CYS A 888 42.73 -1.22 7.88
C CYS A 888 41.64 -2.29 8.06
N PHE A 889 40.35 -1.92 8.24
CA PHE A 889 39.29 -2.91 8.55
C PHE A 889 37.87 -2.44 8.12
N GLU A 890 37.38 -2.90 6.96
CA GLU A 890 36.02 -2.60 6.46
C GLU A 890 34.92 -3.08 7.43
N GLU A 891 35.13 -4.22 8.09
CA GLU A 891 34.19 -4.81 9.05
C GLU A 891 34.01 -3.95 10.32
N ASP A 892 35.08 -3.30 10.79
CA ASP A 892 35.03 -2.39 11.95
C ASP A 892 34.27 -1.10 11.60
N LEU A 893 34.43 -0.60 10.36
CA LEU A 893 33.71 0.57 9.86
C LEU A 893 32.19 0.31 9.82
N LEU A 894 31.77 -0.85 9.28
CA LEU A 894 30.36 -1.26 9.28
C LEU A 894 29.79 -1.41 10.70
N LEU A 895 30.57 -1.97 11.63
CA LEU A 895 30.18 -2.10 13.03
C LEU A 895 30.00 -0.72 13.68
N LEU A 896 30.95 0.19 13.52
CA LEU A 896 30.88 1.53 14.10
C LEU A 896 29.69 2.33 13.58
N PHE A 897 29.38 2.25 12.28
CA PHE A 897 28.18 2.88 11.72
C PHE A 897 26.89 2.32 12.33
N SER A 898 26.80 1.00 12.53
CA SER A 898 25.63 0.39 13.20
C SER A 898 25.47 0.84 14.65
N LEU A 899 26.56 1.25 15.32
CA LEU A 899 26.56 1.67 16.72
C LEU A 899 26.51 3.19 16.90
N LEU A 900 26.60 3.97 15.82
CA LEU A 900 26.70 5.42 15.83
C LEU A 900 25.56 6.14 16.59
N PRO A 901 24.28 5.72 16.49
CA PRO A 901 23.18 6.35 17.25
C PRO A 901 23.34 6.26 18.76
N GLU A 902 24.02 5.22 19.25
CA GLU A 902 24.22 5.01 20.69
C GLU A 902 25.52 5.67 21.18
N ILE A 903 26.55 5.69 20.34
CA ILE A 903 27.85 6.35 20.63
C ILE A 903 27.70 7.88 20.69
N SER A 904 26.84 8.46 19.86
CA SER A 904 26.59 9.91 19.80
C SER A 904 26.08 10.51 21.12
N ASN A 905 25.46 9.70 21.97
CA ASN A 905 24.91 10.14 23.25
C ASN A 905 25.99 10.42 24.33
N GLY A 906 27.21 9.89 24.17
CA GLY A 906 28.23 9.97 25.21
C GLY A 906 29.62 10.44 24.77
N VAL A 907 29.85 10.57 23.46
CA VAL A 907 31.12 11.05 22.87
C VAL A 907 30.99 12.51 22.42
N SER A 908 32.06 13.28 22.52
CA SER A 908 32.05 14.69 22.06
C SER A 908 31.82 14.82 20.55
N LEU A 909 31.03 15.83 20.17
CA LEU A 909 30.63 16.10 18.78
C LEU A 909 31.83 16.41 17.86
N HIS A 910 32.90 16.95 18.43
CA HIS A 910 34.16 17.22 17.71
C HIS A 910 34.86 15.93 17.25
N ILE A 911 34.92 14.91 18.12
CA ILE A 911 35.54 13.61 17.78
C ILE A 911 34.73 12.91 16.68
N LEU A 912 33.40 12.93 16.79
CA LEU A 912 32.51 12.33 15.79
C LEU A 912 32.60 13.01 14.43
N LYS A 913 32.71 14.35 14.41
CA LYS A 913 32.91 15.12 13.18
C LYS A 913 34.20 14.70 12.48
N ASN A 914 35.32 14.66 13.21
CA ASN A 914 36.62 14.27 12.64
C ASN A 914 36.61 12.83 12.12
N PHE A 915 35.95 11.91 12.82
CA PHE A 915 35.77 10.53 12.38
C PHE A 915 34.95 10.45 11.08
N ALA A 916 33.82 11.16 10.99
CA ALA A 916 32.98 11.20 9.80
C ALA A 916 33.69 11.81 8.59
N GLU A 917 34.48 12.87 8.79
CA GLU A 917 35.30 13.49 7.74
C GLU A 917 36.35 12.51 7.20
N LYS A 918 37.08 11.81 8.08
CA LYS A 918 38.05 10.78 7.67
C LYS A 918 37.41 9.69 6.80
N ILE A 919 36.22 9.22 7.16
CA ILE A 919 35.50 8.18 6.40
C ILE A 919 34.98 8.71 5.07
N ALA A 920 34.37 9.90 5.04
CA ALA A 920 33.87 10.49 3.80
C ALA A 920 34.98 10.66 2.76
N ILE A 921 36.17 11.09 3.19
CA ILE A 921 37.36 11.19 2.33
C ILE A 921 37.80 9.82 1.80
N TYR A 922 37.76 8.79 2.66
CA TYR A 922 38.10 7.42 2.26
C TYR A 922 37.10 6.85 1.24
N SER A 923 35.79 6.91 1.52
CA SER A 923 34.74 6.42 0.62
C SER A 923 34.75 7.15 -0.73
N PHE A 924 35.07 8.46 -0.73
CA PHE A 924 35.24 9.22 -1.96
C PHE A 924 36.44 8.72 -2.78
N LYS A 925 37.59 8.47 -2.15
CA LYS A 925 38.79 7.93 -2.83
C LYS A 925 38.57 6.52 -3.39
N GLU A 926 37.95 5.63 -2.62
CA GLU A 926 37.56 4.27 -3.06
C GLU A 926 36.59 4.30 -4.25
N SER A 927 35.58 5.19 -4.23
CA SER A 927 34.60 5.33 -5.31
C SER A 927 35.21 5.77 -6.65
N GLN A 928 36.32 6.53 -6.61
CA GLN A 928 37.05 6.95 -7.80
C GLN A 928 37.94 5.85 -8.37
N LEU A 929 38.44 4.94 -7.51
CA LEU A 929 39.33 3.84 -7.91
C LEU A 929 38.57 2.61 -8.46
N SER A 930 37.34 2.38 -7.99
CA SER A 930 36.54 1.18 -8.28
C SER A 930 35.50 1.32 -9.40
N GLY A 931 35.47 2.45 -10.11
CA GLY A 931 34.54 2.69 -11.22
C GLY A 931 33.08 2.50 -10.80
N PHE A 932 32.55 3.40 -9.96
CA PHE A 932 31.12 3.49 -9.59
C PHE A 932 30.38 2.15 -9.44
N THR A 933 30.94 1.23 -8.65
CA THR A 933 30.17 0.09 -8.15
C THR A 933 29.41 0.53 -6.89
N GLU A 934 28.08 0.53 -6.98
CA GLU A 934 27.07 0.97 -5.99
C GLU A 934 27.09 0.26 -4.60
N GLY A 935 28.19 -0.35 -4.18
CA GLY A 935 28.23 -1.29 -3.05
C GLY A 935 28.18 -0.65 -1.65
N MET A 936 29.01 0.36 -1.39
CA MET A 936 29.36 0.75 -0.01
C MET A 936 28.33 1.68 0.65
N ILE A 937 27.96 2.78 -0.01
CA ILE A 937 27.01 3.76 0.54
C ILE A 937 25.59 3.19 0.54
N ARG A 938 25.22 2.42 -0.49
CA ARG A 938 23.87 1.83 -0.62
C ARG A 938 23.63 0.70 0.38
N LYS A 939 24.65 -0.10 0.75
CA LYS A 939 24.53 -1.09 1.86
C LYS A 939 24.40 -0.41 3.23
N CYS A 940 25.07 0.73 3.44
CA CYS A 940 24.96 1.49 4.69
C CYS A 940 23.61 2.22 4.82
N ALA A 941 23.06 2.75 3.71
CA ALA A 941 21.79 3.48 3.71
C ALA A 941 20.54 2.56 3.71
N LYS A 942 20.65 1.30 3.28
CA LYS A 942 19.50 0.38 3.17
C LYS A 942 19.04 -0.26 4.50
N LYS A 943 19.70 0.00 5.63
CA LYS A 943 19.45 -0.76 6.86
C LYS A 943 18.67 -0.10 7.99
N GLU A 944 18.13 1.11 7.82
CA GLU A 944 17.14 1.63 8.79
C GLU A 944 16.23 2.71 8.18
N PRO A 945 14.92 2.69 8.47
CA PRO A 945 14.01 3.80 8.19
C PRO A 945 14.21 4.90 9.25
N ILE A 946 14.29 6.16 8.80
CA ILE A 946 14.19 7.34 9.68
C ILE A 946 12.72 7.54 10.06
#